data_AF-A0A090X8W4-F1
#
_entry.id   AF-A0A090X8W4-F1
#
_cell.length_a   1.000
_cell.length_b   1.000
_cell.length_c   1.000
_cell.angle_alpha   90.00
_cell.angle_beta   90.00
_cell.angle_gamma   90.00
#
_symmetry.space_group_name_H-M   'P 1'
#
loop_
_entity.id
_entity.type
_entity.pdbx_description
1 polymer ?
#
loop_
_entity_poly.entity_id
_entity_poly.type
_entity_poly.pdbx_seq_one_letter_code
_entity_poly.pdbx_strand_id
1 'polypeptide(L)'
;ARKGKPGERQPLLALFSRETLDAVFSAASDAAATGALEERHFVFLKKLCHIAAHLGLLQASLWGSGKPELFPLYLDALFALLQHPSQAVNHITLPVWCAFFKHPEISALDPVRNLLPKFFKLAIEKLVRCGFPSKNDSPACAYARLEFDGDEDFAPFLGKFRTDVTEAVRLATLLNPIAGFQTASQGLQTLLAAKVDVGAEPDGGFCSPNSPSSLRWDALVQFMEGVFSRILSSPNPTPSAEEGIFLMEALLNFEMQDPTILSYALSCISTLGVFLTLAPGVMPKVLNKIFTSAAFSLPGQSKNTRSRAVRNLRRHACSGLVKLCKLHPRLLMPCFDQICSSVKRLQGEEDQLSQLENCTLMEALLVLSNEMHDFERQSEFVVRVVSPAVAILTKEELKQALSSTDTFLAFVGMTDAPVDSSTDDDKGYNRSQLVCCFSMLMALIKRCHWPTDLEVAKKGGFYCERDGAAYCRHPATAYMLSLLPSISLIMRTYNLLWTREARAKVHPAFASAYDIHDSERNAALGLRSDMDVSEPFNCKQPLDRVKSFMFNIQDYGLQILGNAGHCLGPEFYHCPGLCEALASSALAGLDQLPDYRLRPIVRSFVKPFVLHCPCELRGTVVLPLLKALFPFVFQKLNSKWENFRLKYGNCADYEDEMTEEQELLDDQLNRLLSREFLDLLAVVLLSRRQEAVPSDTMDEESEAPHVPPGSAAISELGALVLGTEDLCASVVLTVFNALHWCDTSVSFKAITLATPLLRQMQQEGLIRDEAGACYLLRCVLQGLQVLGEHDILQGLLVGLALALYLTTRPRFPGVATLLLAVPGCTPDALKAFEEKLGPGPDGKQVTEKKKKELFRKLISPIIGKNIGQQFKVAIEIMNLPPVFRPLKMMVEIDDSATVNSLPALFARDET
;
A
#
# COMPACT_ATOMS: atom_id res chain seq x y z
N ALA A 1 -11.60 -4.96 25.99
CA ALA A 1 -10.73 -4.07 25.20
C ALA A 1 -9.55 -3.46 25.97
N ARG A 2 -9.46 -3.56 27.31
CA ARG A 2 -8.33 -2.98 28.07
C ARG A 2 -7.00 -3.59 27.60
N LYS A 3 -6.11 -2.75 27.05
CA LYS A 3 -4.73 -3.11 26.72
C LYS A 3 -3.88 -2.97 27.99
N GLY A 4 -2.98 -3.92 28.27
CA GLY A 4 -2.22 -3.97 29.51
C GLY A 4 -1.44 -5.27 29.69
N LYS A 5 -0.67 -5.38 30.77
CA LYS A 5 0.14 -6.58 31.06
C LYS A 5 -0.77 -7.81 31.21
N PRO A 6 -0.34 -9.02 30.79
CA PRO A 6 -1.13 -10.25 30.90
C PRO A 6 -1.71 -10.49 32.31
N GLY A 7 -0.93 -10.26 33.37
CA GLY A 7 -1.39 -10.44 34.76
C GLY A 7 -2.54 -9.51 35.18
N GLU A 8 -2.65 -8.31 34.60
CA GLU A 8 -3.76 -7.39 34.87
C GLU A 8 -5.06 -7.80 34.15
N ARG A 9 -4.94 -8.68 33.14
CA ARG A 9 -6.06 -9.16 32.33
C ARG A 9 -6.55 -10.54 32.75
N GLN A 10 -5.73 -11.31 33.48
CA GLN A 10 -6.07 -12.66 33.96
C GLN A 10 -7.41 -12.73 34.74
N PRO A 11 -7.76 -11.76 35.60
CA PRO A 11 -9.04 -11.81 36.30
C PRO A 11 -10.26 -11.68 35.39
N LEU A 12 -10.10 -11.14 34.17
CA LEU A 12 -11.19 -11.04 33.20
C LEU A 12 -11.60 -12.42 32.65
N LEU A 13 -10.79 -13.47 32.84
CA LEU A 13 -11.17 -14.84 32.51
C LEU A 13 -12.36 -15.33 33.35
N ALA A 14 -12.66 -14.72 34.49
CA ALA A 14 -13.86 -15.01 35.28
C ALA A 14 -15.16 -14.70 34.51
N LEU A 15 -15.11 -13.86 33.48
CA LEU A 15 -16.24 -13.59 32.58
C LEU A 15 -16.55 -14.76 31.64
N PHE A 16 -15.67 -15.77 31.55
CA PHE A 16 -15.93 -17.03 30.85
C PHE A 16 -16.73 -18.00 31.73
N SER A 17 -17.73 -17.49 32.45
CA SER A 17 -18.64 -18.26 33.31
C SER A 17 -19.92 -18.64 32.57
N ARG A 18 -20.62 -19.68 33.03
CA ARG A 18 -21.90 -20.12 32.44
C ARG A 18 -22.91 -18.99 32.45
N GLU A 19 -23.08 -18.32 33.58
CA GLU A 19 -24.01 -17.19 33.74
C GLU A 19 -23.75 -16.07 32.72
N THR A 20 -22.47 -15.72 32.50
CA THR A 20 -22.12 -14.64 31.56
C THR A 20 -22.34 -15.08 30.12
N LEU A 21 -21.91 -16.29 29.75
CA LEU A 21 -22.07 -16.81 28.41
C LEU A 21 -23.54 -17.02 28.05
N ASP A 22 -24.33 -17.59 28.96
CA ASP A 22 -25.77 -17.79 28.76
C ASP A 22 -26.49 -16.45 28.63
N ALA A 23 -26.16 -15.45 29.45
CA ALA A 23 -26.74 -14.11 29.34
C ALA A 23 -26.38 -13.44 28.01
N VAL A 24 -25.10 -13.50 27.59
CA VAL A 24 -24.65 -12.89 26.33
C VAL A 24 -25.28 -13.58 25.13
N PHE A 25 -25.31 -14.92 25.11
CA PHE A 25 -25.81 -15.69 23.98
C PHE A 25 -27.33 -15.74 23.92
N SER A 26 -28.03 -15.78 25.05
CA SER A 26 -29.50 -15.63 25.08
C SER A 26 -29.88 -14.24 24.57
N ALA A 27 -29.25 -13.18 25.08
CA ALA A 27 -29.53 -11.82 24.63
C ALA A 27 -29.19 -11.61 23.13
N ALA A 28 -28.14 -12.27 22.63
CA ALA A 28 -27.80 -12.22 21.20
C ALA A 28 -28.83 -12.99 20.36
N SER A 29 -29.28 -14.17 20.83
CA SER A 29 -30.32 -14.95 20.17
C SER A 29 -31.65 -14.19 20.15
N ASP A 30 -32.03 -13.56 21.26
CA ASP A 30 -33.24 -12.75 21.36
C ASP A 30 -33.14 -11.51 20.45
N ALA A 31 -32.01 -10.80 20.44
CA ALA A 31 -31.82 -9.67 19.54
C ALA A 31 -31.83 -10.07 18.05
N ALA A 32 -31.41 -11.30 17.73
CA ALA A 32 -31.48 -11.85 16.38
C ALA A 32 -32.88 -12.35 15.98
N ALA A 33 -33.73 -12.72 16.96
CA ALA A 33 -35.07 -13.27 16.73
C ALA A 33 -36.19 -12.22 16.85
N THR A 34 -36.12 -11.34 17.84
CA THR A 34 -37.06 -10.23 18.10
C THR A 34 -36.48 -8.91 17.60
N GLY A 35 -37.13 -8.30 16.59
CA GLY A 35 -36.70 -7.01 16.06
C GLY A 35 -35.43 -7.07 15.20
N ALA A 36 -35.17 -8.20 14.52
CA ALA A 36 -33.94 -8.47 13.77
C ALA A 36 -33.52 -7.38 12.75
N LEU A 37 -34.48 -6.59 12.24
CA LEU A 37 -34.26 -5.48 11.30
C LEU A 37 -34.52 -4.10 11.93
N GLU A 38 -34.61 -4.01 13.25
CA GLU A 38 -34.65 -2.75 13.97
C GLU A 38 -33.23 -2.30 14.32
N GLU A 39 -32.91 -1.05 13.99
CA GLU A 39 -31.58 -0.47 14.19
C GLU A 39 -31.06 -0.64 15.63
N ARG A 40 -31.92 -0.40 16.64
CA ARG A 40 -31.55 -0.52 18.06
C ARG A 40 -31.16 -1.95 18.44
N HIS A 41 -31.94 -2.94 18.02
CA HIS A 41 -31.68 -4.35 18.30
C HIS A 41 -30.44 -4.84 17.56
N PHE A 42 -30.24 -4.42 16.31
CA PHE A 42 -29.07 -4.76 15.53
C PHE A 42 -27.77 -4.14 16.09
N VAL A 43 -27.81 -2.88 16.52
CA VAL A 43 -26.67 -2.24 17.22
C VAL A 43 -26.34 -2.97 18.53
N PHE A 44 -27.36 -3.37 19.29
CA PHE A 44 -27.17 -4.16 20.52
C PHE A 44 -26.54 -5.53 20.23
N LEU A 45 -27.04 -6.25 19.22
CA LEU A 45 -26.47 -7.52 18.75
C LEU A 45 -24.99 -7.37 18.38
N LYS A 46 -24.61 -6.33 17.62
CA LYS A 46 -23.20 -6.06 17.29
C LYS A 46 -22.34 -5.84 18.53
N LYS A 47 -22.85 -5.12 19.55
CA LYS A 47 -22.12 -4.93 20.81
C LYS A 47 -21.92 -6.25 21.56
N LEU A 48 -22.94 -7.12 21.60
CA LEU A 48 -22.80 -8.47 22.18
C LEU A 48 -21.79 -9.32 21.40
N CYS A 49 -21.80 -9.25 20.07
CA CYS A 49 -20.80 -9.92 19.22
C CYS A 49 -19.38 -9.43 19.51
N HIS A 50 -19.19 -8.12 19.71
CA HIS A 50 -17.89 -7.57 20.11
C HIS A 50 -17.45 -8.04 21.50
N ILE A 51 -18.38 -8.21 22.45
CA ILE A 51 -18.08 -8.76 23.77
C ILE A 51 -17.61 -10.20 23.63
N ALA A 52 -18.37 -11.04 22.92
CA ALA A 52 -18.01 -12.43 22.64
C ALA A 52 -16.63 -12.49 21.95
N ALA A 53 -16.41 -11.72 20.89
CA ALA A 53 -15.15 -11.71 20.16
C ALA A 53 -13.95 -11.31 21.04
N HIS A 54 -14.09 -10.26 21.86
CA HIS A 54 -13.03 -9.86 22.79
C HIS A 54 -12.76 -10.92 23.87
N LEU A 55 -13.78 -11.62 24.35
CA LEU A 55 -13.61 -12.74 25.28
C LEU A 55 -12.83 -13.87 24.61
N GLY A 56 -13.15 -14.23 23.37
CA GLY A 56 -12.39 -15.23 22.60
C GLY A 56 -10.93 -14.86 22.39
N LEU A 57 -10.64 -13.61 22.00
CA LEU A 57 -9.28 -13.13 21.83
C LEU A 57 -8.51 -13.07 23.16
N LEU A 58 -9.17 -12.68 24.24
CA LEU A 58 -8.60 -12.73 25.59
C LEU A 58 -8.24 -14.18 25.94
N GLN A 59 -9.16 -15.11 25.74
CA GLN A 59 -8.98 -16.53 26.01
C GLN A 59 -7.83 -17.13 25.19
N ALA A 60 -7.71 -16.78 23.90
CA ALA A 60 -6.57 -17.16 23.08
C ALA A 60 -5.25 -16.60 23.63
N SER A 61 -5.24 -15.36 24.14
CA SER A 61 -4.02 -14.74 24.66
C SER A 61 -3.57 -15.25 26.04
N LEU A 62 -4.48 -15.88 26.80
CA LEU A 62 -4.24 -16.33 28.18
C LEU A 62 -4.48 -17.83 28.38
N TRP A 63 -4.52 -18.61 27.29
CA TRP A 63 -4.91 -20.02 27.30
C TRP A 63 -4.17 -20.87 28.35
N GLY A 64 -2.85 -20.66 28.49
CA GLY A 64 -2.02 -21.37 29.47
C GLY A 64 -2.28 -21.03 30.94
N SER A 65 -3.05 -19.98 31.24
CA SER A 65 -3.41 -19.55 32.61
C SER A 65 -4.76 -20.08 33.08
N GLY A 66 -5.52 -20.78 32.24
CA GLY A 66 -6.81 -21.38 32.59
C GLY A 66 -7.61 -21.83 31.36
N LYS A 67 -7.82 -23.14 31.19
CA LYS A 67 -8.63 -23.72 30.11
C LYS A 67 -10.12 -23.61 30.47
N PRO A 68 -10.99 -23.05 29.61
CA PRO A 68 -12.38 -22.84 29.98
C PRO A 68 -13.18 -24.13 29.81
N GLU A 69 -13.87 -24.56 30.86
CA GLU A 69 -14.72 -25.76 30.83
C GLU A 69 -15.85 -25.65 29.80
N LEU A 70 -16.33 -24.43 29.55
CA LEU A 70 -17.44 -24.11 28.64
C LEU A 70 -16.98 -23.79 27.21
N PHE A 71 -15.74 -24.12 26.86
CA PHE A 71 -15.20 -23.84 25.53
C PHE A 71 -16.05 -24.39 24.38
N PRO A 72 -16.58 -25.63 24.43
CA PRO A 72 -17.42 -26.15 23.34
C PRO A 72 -18.70 -25.35 23.13
N LEU A 73 -19.40 -24.99 24.22
CA LEU A 73 -20.62 -24.16 24.15
C LEU A 73 -20.34 -22.78 23.54
N TYR A 74 -19.23 -22.17 23.96
CA TYR A 74 -18.78 -20.91 23.40
C TYR A 74 -18.46 -21.01 21.90
N LEU A 75 -17.83 -22.12 21.49
CA LEU A 75 -17.47 -22.37 20.10
C LEU A 75 -18.70 -22.59 19.21
N ASP A 76 -19.71 -23.31 19.70
CA ASP A 76 -20.99 -23.49 19.01
C ASP A 76 -21.74 -22.15 18.84
N ALA A 77 -21.74 -21.32 19.89
CA ALA A 77 -22.36 -19.99 19.83
C ALA A 77 -21.61 -19.05 18.86
N LEU A 78 -20.27 -19.07 18.85
CA LEU A 78 -19.48 -18.35 17.85
C LEU A 78 -19.78 -18.84 16.43
N PHE A 79 -19.99 -20.15 16.24
CA PHE A 79 -20.30 -20.70 14.93
C PHE A 79 -21.70 -20.26 14.46
N ALA A 80 -22.67 -20.21 15.37
CA ALA A 80 -23.99 -19.64 15.08
C ALA A 80 -23.91 -18.16 14.67
N LEU A 81 -23.08 -17.36 15.35
CA LEU A 81 -22.82 -15.97 14.95
C LEU A 81 -22.18 -15.87 13.56
N LEU A 82 -21.28 -16.78 13.21
CA LEU A 82 -20.68 -16.83 11.87
C LEU A 82 -21.68 -17.28 10.79
N GLN A 83 -22.72 -18.03 11.16
CA GLN A 83 -23.78 -18.42 10.23
C GLN A 83 -24.78 -17.30 9.96
N HIS A 84 -24.81 -16.26 10.79
CA HIS A 84 -25.77 -15.16 10.70
C HIS A 84 -25.81 -14.49 9.30
N PRO A 85 -26.97 -13.99 8.84
CA PRO A 85 -27.08 -13.34 7.53
C PRO A 85 -26.25 -12.05 7.40
N SER A 86 -26.11 -11.27 8.46
CA SER A 86 -25.31 -10.02 8.45
C SER A 86 -23.82 -10.33 8.31
N GLN A 87 -23.19 -9.83 7.23
CA GLN A 87 -21.76 -9.94 7.04
C GLN A 87 -20.95 -9.16 8.08
N ALA A 88 -21.47 -8.06 8.64
CA ALA A 88 -20.77 -7.34 9.71
C ALA A 88 -20.72 -8.13 11.03
N VAL A 89 -21.81 -8.82 11.38
CA VAL A 89 -21.80 -9.74 12.53
C VAL A 89 -20.75 -10.84 12.31
N ASN A 90 -20.72 -11.44 11.13
CA ASN A 90 -19.74 -12.45 10.76
C ASN A 90 -18.31 -11.88 10.88
N HIS A 91 -18.06 -10.69 10.33
CA HIS A 91 -16.75 -10.02 10.32
C HIS A 91 -16.20 -9.77 11.73
N ILE A 92 -17.04 -9.40 12.69
CA ILE A 92 -16.63 -9.20 14.10
C ILE A 92 -16.04 -10.47 14.72
N THR A 93 -16.53 -11.65 14.32
CA THR A 93 -16.10 -12.94 14.90
C THR A 93 -14.91 -13.57 14.20
N LEU A 94 -14.64 -13.24 12.93
CA LEU A 94 -13.55 -13.82 12.13
C LEU A 94 -12.16 -13.75 12.78
N PRO A 95 -11.74 -12.64 13.42
CA PRO A 95 -10.43 -12.58 14.10
C PRO A 95 -10.26 -13.64 15.19
N VAL A 96 -11.36 -14.06 15.84
CA VAL A 96 -11.33 -15.11 16.86
C VAL A 96 -11.04 -16.46 16.24
N TRP A 97 -11.70 -16.78 15.12
CA TRP A 97 -11.46 -18.02 14.37
C TRP A 97 -10.01 -18.11 13.92
N CYS A 98 -9.47 -17.03 13.34
CA CYS A 98 -8.07 -16.95 12.94
C CYS A 98 -7.12 -17.14 14.14
N ALA A 99 -7.41 -16.51 15.29
CA ALA A 99 -6.62 -16.70 16.50
C ALA A 99 -6.66 -18.14 17.02
N PHE A 100 -7.82 -18.79 17.00
CA PHE A 100 -7.98 -20.19 17.43
C PHE A 100 -7.29 -21.17 16.50
N PHE A 101 -7.38 -20.96 15.18
CA PHE A 101 -6.68 -21.82 14.21
C PHE A 101 -5.15 -21.66 14.27
N LYS A 102 -4.64 -20.46 14.60
CA LYS A 102 -3.21 -20.21 14.79
C LYS A 102 -2.68 -20.72 16.13
N HIS A 103 -3.51 -20.82 17.16
CA HIS A 103 -3.05 -21.17 18.50
C HIS A 103 -2.73 -22.68 18.61
N PRO A 104 -1.51 -23.09 19.00
CA PRO A 104 -1.07 -24.49 19.00
C PRO A 104 -1.94 -25.43 19.84
N GLU A 105 -2.30 -25.02 21.06
CA GLU A 105 -3.16 -25.86 21.92
C GLU A 105 -4.63 -25.86 21.53
N ILE A 106 -5.21 -24.70 21.18
CA ILE A 106 -6.64 -24.59 20.84
C ILE A 106 -6.94 -25.34 19.55
N SER A 107 -6.11 -25.18 18.52
CA SER A 107 -6.27 -25.85 17.22
C SER A 107 -6.14 -27.38 17.29
N ALA A 108 -5.52 -27.91 18.35
CA ALA A 108 -5.40 -29.34 18.61
C ALA A 108 -6.65 -29.96 19.26
N LEU A 109 -7.59 -29.15 19.77
CA LEU A 109 -8.77 -29.64 20.47
C LEU A 109 -9.80 -30.27 19.50
N ASP A 110 -10.37 -31.41 19.89
CA ASP A 110 -11.37 -32.12 19.10
C ASP A 110 -12.59 -31.26 18.73
N PRO A 111 -13.18 -30.43 19.61
CA PRO A 111 -14.27 -29.53 19.23
C PRO A 111 -13.93 -28.60 18.06
N VAL A 112 -12.70 -28.08 18.00
CA VAL A 112 -12.25 -27.22 16.90
C VAL A 112 -12.06 -28.04 15.63
N ARG A 113 -11.39 -29.20 15.72
CA ARG A 113 -11.12 -30.08 14.57
C ARG A 113 -12.40 -30.63 13.94
N ASN A 114 -13.39 -30.99 14.76
CA ASN A 114 -14.67 -31.54 14.32
C ASN A 114 -15.55 -30.49 13.59
N LEU A 115 -15.33 -29.21 13.84
CA LEU A 115 -16.05 -28.13 13.16
C LEU A 115 -15.45 -27.75 11.80
N LEU A 116 -14.19 -28.08 11.52
CA LEU A 116 -13.51 -27.68 10.27
C LEU A 116 -14.29 -28.07 9.00
N PRO A 117 -14.85 -29.29 8.84
CA PRO A 117 -15.64 -29.62 7.66
C PRO A 117 -16.90 -28.75 7.49
N LYS A 118 -17.56 -28.38 8.60
CA LYS A 118 -18.73 -27.48 8.57
C LYS A 118 -18.30 -26.05 8.23
N PHE A 119 -17.19 -25.61 8.79
CA PHE A 119 -16.59 -24.31 8.52
C PHE A 119 -16.24 -24.16 7.03
N PHE A 120 -15.60 -25.15 6.40
CA PHE A 120 -15.26 -25.09 4.98
C PHE A 120 -16.49 -24.92 4.07
N LYS A 121 -17.58 -25.65 4.36
CA LYS A 121 -18.84 -25.50 3.61
C LYS A 121 -19.44 -24.10 3.78
N LEU A 122 -19.49 -23.62 5.02
CA LEU A 122 -19.97 -22.27 5.34
C LEU A 122 -19.10 -21.19 4.67
N ALA A 123 -17.78 -21.39 4.60
CA ALA A 123 -16.87 -20.44 3.98
C ALA A 123 -17.19 -20.23 2.49
N ILE A 124 -17.51 -21.29 1.75
CA ILE A 124 -17.95 -21.17 0.34
C ILE A 124 -19.19 -20.27 0.24
N GLU A 125 -20.18 -20.46 1.12
CA GLU A 125 -21.39 -19.64 1.14
C GLU A 125 -21.09 -18.16 1.47
N LYS A 126 -20.21 -17.91 2.45
CA LYS A 126 -19.82 -16.54 2.85
C LYS A 126 -18.92 -15.84 1.83
N LEU A 127 -18.26 -16.58 0.95
CA LEU A 127 -17.48 -16.02 -0.15
C LEU A 127 -18.35 -15.58 -1.34
N VAL A 128 -19.66 -15.87 -1.38
CA VAL A 128 -20.54 -15.41 -2.47
C VAL A 128 -20.72 -13.89 -2.42
N ARG A 129 -20.51 -13.20 -3.56
CA ARG A 129 -20.73 -11.75 -3.68
C ARG A 129 -22.24 -11.43 -3.71
N CYS A 130 -22.87 -11.31 -2.54
CA CYS A 130 -24.29 -10.97 -2.41
C CYS A 130 -24.52 -10.00 -1.24
N GLY A 131 -25.76 -9.54 -1.07
CA GLY A 131 -26.13 -8.70 0.08
C GLY A 131 -25.98 -7.20 -0.16
N PHE A 132 -25.88 -6.76 -1.41
CA PHE A 132 -25.80 -5.33 -1.75
C PHE A 132 -27.04 -4.57 -1.25
N PRO A 133 -26.89 -3.38 -0.64
CA PRO A 133 -28.00 -2.53 -0.20
C PRO A 133 -29.04 -2.26 -1.30
N SER A 134 -28.62 -2.10 -2.55
CA SER A 134 -29.50 -1.86 -3.70
C SER A 134 -30.33 -3.09 -4.15
N LYS A 135 -29.95 -4.30 -3.72
CA LYS A 135 -30.52 -5.57 -4.18
C LYS A 135 -31.43 -6.23 -3.14
N ASN A 136 -32.07 -7.33 -3.55
CA ASN A 136 -32.86 -8.22 -2.70
C ASN A 136 -32.56 -9.70 -3.01
N ASP A 137 -31.30 -10.01 -3.33
CA ASP A 137 -30.86 -11.35 -3.73
C ASP A 137 -30.53 -12.27 -2.53
N SER A 138 -30.43 -11.70 -1.34
CA SER A 138 -30.01 -12.39 -0.11
C SER A 138 -30.65 -11.75 1.12
N PRO A 139 -30.92 -12.50 2.21
CA PRO A 139 -31.32 -11.92 3.49
C PRO A 139 -30.29 -10.93 4.06
N ALA A 140 -29.04 -11.02 3.62
CA ALA A 140 -27.99 -10.07 3.95
C ALA A 140 -28.29 -8.61 3.52
N CYS A 141 -29.04 -8.40 2.42
CA CYS A 141 -29.34 -7.06 1.89
C CYS A 141 -30.04 -6.18 2.93
N ALA A 142 -30.93 -6.76 3.73
CA ALA A 142 -31.68 -6.01 4.74
C ALA A 142 -30.77 -5.51 5.87
N TYR A 143 -29.76 -6.29 6.26
CA TYR A 143 -28.78 -5.86 7.26
C TYR A 143 -27.78 -4.85 6.70
N ALA A 144 -27.38 -5.01 5.43
CA ALA A 144 -26.49 -4.05 4.78
C ALA A 144 -27.13 -2.64 4.71
N ARG A 145 -28.44 -2.56 4.46
CA ARG A 145 -29.20 -1.28 4.49
C ARG A 145 -29.26 -0.61 5.87
N LEU A 146 -28.95 -1.32 6.96
CA LEU A 146 -28.86 -0.72 8.30
C LEU A 146 -27.46 -0.16 8.61
N GLU A 147 -26.45 -0.48 7.80
CA GLU A 147 -25.04 -0.17 8.10
C GLU A 147 -24.35 0.69 7.05
N PHE A 148 -24.79 0.61 5.80
CA PHE A 148 -24.13 1.23 4.66
C PHE A 148 -25.14 2.12 3.92
N ASP A 149 -24.68 3.31 3.52
CA ASP A 149 -25.51 4.29 2.83
C ASP A 149 -25.79 3.88 1.38
N GLY A 150 -24.87 3.10 0.77
CA GLY A 150 -25.03 2.57 -0.58
C GLY A 150 -24.09 1.41 -0.92
N ASP A 151 -24.19 0.95 -2.17
CA ASP A 151 -23.34 -0.13 -2.69
C ASP A 151 -21.86 0.26 -2.73
N GLU A 152 -21.56 1.56 -2.89
CA GLU A 152 -20.21 2.13 -2.92
C GLU A 152 -19.46 1.94 -1.58
N ASP A 153 -20.16 2.05 -0.46
CA ASP A 153 -19.59 1.79 0.88
C ASP A 153 -19.52 0.30 1.21
N PHE A 154 -20.53 -0.45 0.76
CA PHE A 154 -20.64 -1.88 1.03
C PHE A 154 -19.62 -2.71 0.25
N ALA A 155 -19.32 -2.36 -1.01
CA ALA A 155 -18.44 -3.14 -1.87
C ALA A 155 -17.00 -3.27 -1.30
N PRO A 156 -16.34 -2.21 -0.81
CA PRO A 156 -15.05 -2.31 -0.13
C PRO A 156 -15.10 -3.17 1.13
N PHE A 157 -16.14 -3.02 1.95
CA PHE A 157 -16.34 -3.84 3.14
C PHE A 157 -16.47 -5.33 2.78
N LEU A 158 -17.32 -5.66 1.80
CA LEU A 158 -17.49 -7.03 1.32
C LEU A 158 -16.18 -7.61 0.78
N GLY A 159 -15.38 -6.80 0.07
CA GLY A 159 -14.04 -7.18 -0.38
C GLY A 159 -13.12 -7.57 0.78
N LYS A 160 -13.04 -6.73 1.83
CA LYS A 160 -12.24 -7.03 3.03
C LYS A 160 -12.77 -8.26 3.77
N PHE A 161 -14.08 -8.38 3.94
CA PHE A 161 -14.72 -9.54 4.55
C PHE A 161 -14.33 -10.84 3.86
N ARG A 162 -14.40 -10.89 2.52
CA ARG A 162 -14.03 -12.08 1.74
C ARG A 162 -12.55 -12.42 1.84
N THR A 163 -11.67 -11.42 1.87
CA THR A 163 -10.23 -11.62 2.12
C THR A 163 -10.00 -12.24 3.50
N ASP A 164 -10.67 -11.74 4.53
CA ASP A 164 -10.54 -12.25 5.90
C ASP A 164 -11.11 -13.68 6.05
N VAL A 165 -12.22 -14.00 5.36
CA VAL A 165 -12.74 -15.38 5.26
C VAL A 165 -11.73 -16.30 4.57
N THR A 166 -11.13 -15.85 3.47
CA THR A 166 -10.12 -16.63 2.72
C THR A 166 -8.89 -16.91 3.59
N GLU A 167 -8.46 -15.95 4.41
CA GLU A 167 -7.38 -16.17 5.38
C GLU A 167 -7.77 -17.20 6.44
N ALA A 168 -9.00 -17.14 6.96
CA ALA A 168 -9.49 -18.16 7.88
C ALA A 168 -9.53 -19.56 7.23
N VAL A 169 -9.87 -19.66 5.93
CA VAL A 169 -9.79 -20.91 5.14
C VAL A 169 -8.36 -21.43 5.07
N ARG A 170 -7.36 -20.58 4.76
CA ARG A 170 -5.94 -20.97 4.72
C ARG A 170 -5.48 -21.61 6.03
N LEU A 171 -5.83 -20.98 7.15
CA LEU A 171 -5.47 -21.46 8.48
C LEU A 171 -6.20 -22.77 8.82
N ALA A 172 -7.49 -22.87 8.50
CA ALA A 172 -8.26 -24.09 8.67
C ALA A 172 -7.70 -25.25 7.82
N THR A 173 -7.24 -24.98 6.59
CA THR A 173 -6.64 -26.00 5.71
C THR A 173 -5.35 -26.56 6.29
N LEU A 174 -4.52 -25.75 6.96
CA LEU A 174 -3.33 -26.26 7.65
C LEU A 174 -3.68 -27.29 8.73
N LEU A 175 -4.86 -27.19 9.35
CA LEU A 175 -5.32 -28.11 10.39
C LEU A 175 -5.98 -29.38 9.83
N ASN A 176 -6.68 -29.29 8.70
CA ASN A 176 -7.30 -30.44 8.04
C ASN A 176 -7.29 -30.31 6.50
N PRO A 177 -6.15 -30.66 5.85
CA PRO A 177 -5.99 -30.53 4.41
C PRO A 177 -6.96 -31.38 3.60
N ILE A 178 -7.23 -32.62 4.07
CA ILE A 178 -8.12 -33.57 3.40
C ILE A 178 -9.55 -33.02 3.32
N ALA A 179 -10.09 -32.51 4.44
CA ALA A 179 -11.44 -31.95 4.43
C ALA A 179 -11.57 -30.70 3.54
N GLY A 180 -10.53 -29.85 3.54
CA GLY A 180 -10.45 -28.70 2.63
C GLY A 180 -10.46 -29.12 1.16
N PHE A 181 -9.63 -30.11 0.81
CA PHE A 181 -9.58 -30.69 -0.54
C PHE A 181 -10.90 -31.31 -0.97
N GLN A 182 -11.52 -32.14 -0.13
CA GLN A 182 -12.78 -32.81 -0.43
C GLN A 182 -13.91 -31.80 -0.67
N THR A 183 -13.95 -30.73 0.14
CA THR A 183 -14.94 -29.66 -0.02
C THR A 183 -14.74 -28.91 -1.34
N ALA A 184 -13.49 -28.57 -1.68
CA ALA A 184 -13.15 -27.94 -2.96
C ALA A 184 -13.48 -28.85 -4.16
N SER A 185 -13.11 -30.13 -4.07
CA SER A 185 -13.36 -31.17 -5.07
C SER A 185 -14.86 -31.33 -5.36
N GLN A 186 -15.66 -31.48 -4.29
CA GLN A 186 -17.12 -31.60 -4.41
C GLN A 186 -17.74 -30.33 -5.01
N GLY A 187 -17.31 -29.15 -4.56
CA GLY A 187 -17.78 -27.87 -5.10
C GLY A 187 -17.48 -27.75 -6.59
N LEU A 188 -16.26 -28.08 -7.01
CA LEU A 188 -15.84 -28.01 -8.40
C LEU A 188 -16.62 -28.98 -9.30
N GLN A 189 -16.74 -30.25 -8.89
CA GLN A 189 -17.51 -31.24 -9.64
C GLN A 189 -18.98 -30.83 -9.78
N THR A 190 -19.56 -30.24 -8.73
CA THR A 190 -20.93 -29.72 -8.76
C THR A 190 -21.08 -28.60 -9.79
N LEU A 191 -20.14 -27.65 -9.84
CA LEU A 191 -20.19 -26.55 -10.80
C LEU A 191 -19.91 -26.99 -12.24
N LEU A 192 -19.03 -27.98 -12.45
CA LEU A 192 -18.77 -28.55 -13.77
C LEU A 192 -20.00 -29.26 -14.36
N ALA A 193 -20.84 -29.87 -13.50
CA ALA A 193 -22.06 -30.55 -13.91
C ALA A 193 -23.29 -29.61 -13.98
N ALA A 194 -23.20 -28.41 -13.39
CA ALA A 194 -24.31 -27.47 -13.31
C ALA A 194 -24.59 -26.79 -14.65
N LYS A 195 -25.87 -26.51 -14.95
CA LYS A 195 -26.23 -25.65 -16.08
C LYS A 195 -25.86 -24.20 -15.77
N VAL A 196 -25.41 -23.48 -16.81
CA VAL A 196 -25.08 -22.06 -16.70
C VAL A 196 -26.37 -21.24 -16.58
N ASP A 197 -26.47 -20.49 -15.50
CA ASP A 197 -27.53 -19.53 -15.20
C ASP A 197 -26.98 -18.11 -15.39
N VAL A 198 -27.37 -17.51 -16.51
CA VAL A 198 -26.96 -16.15 -16.92
C VAL A 198 -27.74 -15.06 -16.19
N GLY A 199 -28.84 -15.39 -15.49
CA GLY A 199 -29.72 -14.42 -14.83
C GLY A 199 -30.66 -13.67 -15.78
N ALA A 200 -31.35 -12.66 -15.26
CA ALA A 200 -32.39 -11.91 -15.96
C ALA A 200 -31.84 -10.88 -16.98
N GLU A 201 -30.62 -10.39 -16.77
CA GLU A 201 -29.95 -9.40 -17.63
C GLU A 201 -28.63 -9.96 -18.18
N PRO A 202 -28.69 -10.81 -19.23
CA PRO A 202 -27.49 -11.41 -19.80
C PRO A 202 -26.67 -10.39 -20.62
N ASP A 203 -25.34 -10.41 -20.48
CA ASP A 203 -24.43 -9.58 -21.28
C ASP A 203 -24.21 -10.25 -22.64
N GLY A 204 -25.02 -9.87 -23.64
CA GLY A 204 -24.97 -10.46 -24.98
C GLY A 204 -25.29 -11.95 -25.01
N GLY A 205 -26.13 -12.44 -24.09
CA GLY A 205 -26.49 -13.86 -23.96
C GLY A 205 -25.53 -14.70 -23.09
N PHE A 206 -24.50 -14.07 -22.51
CA PHE A 206 -23.50 -14.71 -21.64
C PHE A 206 -23.56 -14.17 -20.21
N CYS A 207 -22.88 -14.85 -19.30
CA CYS A 207 -22.77 -14.44 -17.90
C CYS A 207 -22.02 -13.11 -17.74
N SER A 208 -22.62 -12.20 -16.98
CA SER A 208 -21.93 -11.05 -16.41
C SER A 208 -21.25 -11.43 -15.08
N PRO A 209 -20.38 -10.58 -14.51
CA PRO A 209 -19.80 -10.81 -13.18
C PRO A 209 -20.84 -10.97 -12.05
N ASN A 210 -22.06 -10.47 -12.26
CA ASN A 210 -23.15 -10.52 -11.29
C ASN A 210 -24.16 -11.65 -11.55
N SER A 211 -23.99 -12.42 -12.64
CA SER A 211 -24.87 -13.57 -12.94
C SER A 211 -24.77 -14.64 -11.85
N PRO A 212 -25.87 -15.36 -11.52
CA PRO A 212 -25.88 -16.37 -10.46
C PRO A 212 -24.79 -17.44 -10.61
N SER A 213 -24.53 -17.92 -11.83
CA SER A 213 -23.43 -18.85 -12.07
C SER A 213 -22.06 -18.22 -11.81
N SER A 214 -21.82 -16.99 -12.27
CA SER A 214 -20.55 -16.28 -12.02
C SER A 214 -20.27 -16.13 -10.53
N LEU A 215 -21.27 -15.77 -9.73
CA LEU A 215 -21.12 -15.59 -8.28
C LEU A 215 -20.70 -16.89 -7.58
N ARG A 216 -21.23 -18.04 -8.01
CA ARG A 216 -20.86 -19.36 -7.45
C ARG A 216 -19.46 -19.78 -7.86
N TRP A 217 -19.10 -19.57 -9.12
CA TRP A 217 -17.75 -19.85 -9.62
C TRP A 217 -16.70 -18.96 -8.94
N ASP A 218 -16.97 -17.66 -8.81
CA ASP A 218 -16.12 -16.70 -8.11
C ASP A 218 -15.86 -17.08 -6.64
N ALA A 219 -16.92 -17.46 -5.91
CA ALA A 219 -16.80 -17.92 -4.53
C ALA A 219 -15.94 -19.20 -4.42
N LEU A 220 -16.16 -20.16 -5.32
CA LEU A 220 -15.38 -21.40 -5.33
C LEU A 220 -13.92 -21.14 -5.68
N VAL A 221 -13.63 -20.26 -6.65
CA VAL A 221 -12.26 -19.88 -7.02
C VAL A 221 -11.50 -19.32 -5.81
N GLN A 222 -12.11 -18.38 -5.07
CA GLN A 222 -11.48 -17.82 -3.86
C GLN A 222 -11.30 -18.87 -2.76
N PHE A 223 -12.27 -19.76 -2.58
CA PHE A 223 -12.15 -20.88 -1.64
C PHE A 223 -11.00 -21.81 -2.02
N MET A 224 -10.92 -22.22 -3.30
CA MET A 224 -9.85 -23.05 -3.85
C MET A 224 -8.49 -22.37 -3.68
N GLU A 225 -8.38 -21.07 -3.93
CA GLU A 225 -7.16 -20.31 -3.68
C GLU A 225 -6.74 -20.38 -2.20
N GLY A 226 -7.69 -20.19 -1.27
CA GLY A 226 -7.46 -20.35 0.17
C GLY A 226 -6.95 -21.75 0.52
N VAL A 227 -7.58 -22.81 0.00
CA VAL A 227 -7.19 -24.20 0.27
C VAL A 227 -5.82 -24.53 -0.36
N PHE A 228 -5.70 -24.41 -1.68
CA PHE A 228 -4.53 -24.89 -2.42
C PHE A 228 -3.26 -24.07 -2.16
N SER A 229 -3.38 -22.80 -1.74
CA SER A 229 -2.20 -21.99 -1.37
C SER A 229 -1.44 -22.52 -0.14
N ARG A 230 -2.08 -23.32 0.73
CA ARG A 230 -1.46 -23.85 1.95
C ARG A 230 -1.49 -25.38 2.05
N ILE A 231 -2.21 -26.07 1.16
CA ILE A 231 -2.50 -27.50 1.30
C ILE A 231 -1.24 -28.37 1.38
N LEU A 232 -0.22 -28.10 0.55
CA LEU A 232 1.03 -28.86 0.51
C LEU A 232 2.04 -28.42 1.59
N SER A 233 1.76 -27.33 2.29
CA SER A 233 2.60 -26.80 3.38
C SER A 233 2.15 -27.30 4.76
N SER A 234 1.05 -28.06 4.84
CA SER A 234 0.51 -28.56 6.10
C SER A 234 1.36 -29.69 6.68
N PRO A 235 1.53 -29.74 8.02
CA PRO A 235 2.13 -30.90 8.69
C PRO A 235 1.18 -32.10 8.81
N ASN A 236 -0.11 -31.93 8.52
CA ASN A 236 -1.12 -32.99 8.57
C ASN A 236 -1.19 -33.75 7.22
N PRO A 237 -1.81 -34.96 7.18
CA PRO A 237 -1.97 -35.70 5.93
C PRO A 237 -2.61 -34.87 4.81
N THR A 238 -2.01 -34.90 3.63
CA THR A 238 -2.44 -34.18 2.43
C THR A 238 -3.08 -35.14 1.42
N PRO A 239 -3.93 -34.65 0.50
CA PRO A 239 -4.41 -35.45 -0.62
C PRO A 239 -3.26 -35.94 -1.50
N SER A 240 -3.50 -37.01 -2.27
CA SER A 240 -2.52 -37.54 -3.20
C SER A 240 -2.36 -36.63 -4.43
N ALA A 241 -1.23 -36.74 -5.13
CA ALA A 241 -1.03 -36.05 -6.40
C ALA A 241 -2.10 -36.45 -7.44
N GLU A 242 -2.46 -37.74 -7.46
CA GLU A 242 -3.44 -38.31 -8.39
C GLU A 242 -4.82 -37.67 -8.23
N GLU A 243 -5.25 -37.43 -6.98
CA GLU A 243 -6.52 -36.75 -6.70
C GLU A 243 -6.52 -35.31 -7.22
N GLY A 244 -5.42 -34.57 -7.04
CA GLY A 244 -5.27 -33.21 -7.56
C GLY A 244 -5.25 -33.17 -9.09
N ILE A 245 -4.54 -34.12 -9.72
CA ILE A 245 -4.47 -34.25 -11.18
C ILE A 245 -5.82 -34.62 -11.77
N PHE A 246 -6.58 -35.49 -11.12
CA PHE A 246 -7.93 -35.86 -11.56
C PHE A 246 -8.84 -34.62 -11.72
N LEU A 247 -8.80 -33.70 -10.74
CA LEU A 247 -9.55 -32.44 -10.83
C LEU A 247 -9.01 -31.52 -11.94
N MET A 248 -7.69 -31.49 -12.11
CA MET A 248 -7.05 -30.73 -13.19
C MET A 248 -7.50 -31.23 -14.56
N GLU A 249 -7.50 -32.55 -14.78
CA GLU A 249 -7.91 -33.14 -16.05
C GLU A 249 -9.39 -32.90 -16.34
N ALA A 250 -10.26 -32.94 -15.32
CA ALA A 250 -11.68 -32.58 -15.47
C ALA A 250 -11.84 -31.14 -15.98
N LEU A 251 -11.06 -30.18 -15.46
CA LEU A 251 -11.05 -28.78 -15.92
C LEU A 251 -10.45 -28.60 -17.31
N LEU A 252 -9.38 -29.34 -17.63
CA LEU A 252 -8.76 -29.26 -18.96
C LEU A 252 -9.71 -29.75 -20.05
N ASN A 253 -10.47 -30.82 -19.77
CA ASN A 253 -11.47 -31.40 -20.66
C ASN A 253 -12.81 -30.64 -20.66
N PHE A 254 -13.01 -29.67 -19.76
CA PHE A 254 -14.25 -28.90 -19.69
C PHE A 254 -14.36 -27.91 -20.86
N GLU A 255 -15.35 -28.10 -21.72
CA GLU A 255 -15.65 -27.21 -22.84
C GLU A 255 -16.79 -26.25 -22.49
N MET A 256 -16.57 -24.95 -22.71
CA MET A 256 -17.53 -23.90 -22.38
C MET A 256 -17.45 -22.76 -23.40
N GLN A 257 -18.60 -22.31 -23.88
CA GLN A 257 -18.72 -21.17 -24.80
C GLN A 257 -18.84 -19.83 -24.07
N ASP A 258 -19.24 -19.86 -22.79
CA ASP A 258 -19.33 -18.66 -21.97
C ASP A 258 -17.92 -18.21 -21.53
N PRO A 259 -17.44 -17.04 -21.98
CA PRO A 259 -16.09 -16.58 -21.70
C PRO A 259 -15.85 -16.25 -20.22
N THR A 260 -16.89 -15.86 -19.48
CA THR A 260 -16.81 -15.54 -18.06
C THR A 260 -16.62 -16.81 -17.24
N ILE A 261 -17.39 -17.86 -17.53
CA ILE A 261 -17.23 -19.17 -16.87
C ILE A 261 -15.90 -19.82 -17.23
N LEU A 262 -15.49 -19.74 -18.51
CA LEU A 262 -14.19 -20.25 -18.93
C LEU A 262 -13.03 -19.52 -18.22
N SER A 263 -13.18 -18.22 -17.96
CA SER A 263 -12.22 -17.45 -17.17
C SER A 263 -12.11 -18.00 -15.74
N TYR A 264 -13.23 -18.31 -15.06
CA TYR A 264 -13.16 -18.95 -13.73
C TYR A 264 -12.54 -20.36 -13.78
N ALA A 265 -12.80 -21.13 -14.84
CA ALA A 265 -12.17 -22.43 -15.03
C ALA A 265 -10.62 -22.31 -15.12
N LEU A 266 -10.12 -21.29 -15.82
CA LEU A 266 -8.68 -20.97 -15.84
C LEU A 266 -8.14 -20.58 -14.45
N SER A 267 -8.91 -19.85 -13.64
CA SER A 267 -8.53 -19.58 -12.25
C SER A 267 -8.42 -20.86 -11.44
N CYS A 268 -9.39 -21.78 -11.56
CA CYS A 268 -9.33 -23.09 -10.89
C CYS A 268 -8.09 -23.89 -11.32
N ILE A 269 -7.77 -23.94 -12.62
CA ILE A 269 -6.53 -24.54 -13.13
C ILE A 269 -5.30 -23.90 -12.49
N SER A 270 -5.28 -22.56 -12.39
CA SER A 270 -4.17 -21.87 -11.73
C SER A 270 -4.03 -22.23 -10.25
N THR A 271 -5.14 -22.38 -9.50
CA THR A 271 -5.09 -22.76 -8.08
C THR A 271 -4.59 -24.19 -7.87
N LEU A 272 -4.98 -25.13 -8.74
CA LEU A 272 -4.50 -26.51 -8.73
C LEU A 272 -3.06 -26.65 -9.23
N GLY A 273 -2.43 -25.54 -9.68
CA GLY A 273 -1.06 -25.50 -10.17
C GLY A 273 -0.03 -26.08 -9.19
N VAL A 274 -0.32 -26.06 -7.88
CA VAL A 274 0.51 -26.67 -6.83
C VAL A 274 0.81 -28.16 -7.07
N PHE A 275 -0.07 -28.88 -7.77
CA PHE A 275 0.12 -30.29 -8.12
C PHE A 275 0.92 -30.52 -9.42
N LEU A 276 1.20 -29.47 -10.22
CA LEU A 276 1.94 -29.60 -11.48
C LEU A 276 3.38 -30.08 -11.27
N THR A 277 3.98 -29.76 -10.12
CA THR A 277 5.29 -30.27 -9.71
C THR A 277 5.29 -31.78 -9.50
N LEU A 278 4.14 -32.37 -9.16
CA LEU A 278 3.97 -33.79 -8.90
C LEU A 278 3.61 -34.59 -10.17
N ALA A 279 3.11 -33.93 -11.22
CA ALA A 279 2.88 -34.55 -12.54
C ALA A 279 3.20 -33.61 -13.71
N PRO A 280 4.49 -33.50 -14.08
CA PRO A 280 4.94 -32.65 -15.17
C PRO A 280 4.32 -32.98 -16.54
N GLY A 281 3.90 -34.23 -16.75
CA GLY A 281 3.31 -34.69 -18.02
C GLY A 281 1.99 -34.00 -18.40
N VAL A 282 1.31 -33.35 -17.46
CA VAL A 282 0.06 -32.60 -17.71
C VAL A 282 0.33 -31.20 -18.27
N MET A 283 1.55 -30.68 -18.12
CA MET A 283 1.91 -29.31 -18.50
C MET A 283 1.58 -28.93 -19.96
N PRO A 284 1.85 -29.78 -20.98
CA PRO A 284 1.47 -29.44 -22.36
C PRO A 284 -0.04 -29.25 -22.54
N LYS A 285 -0.88 -30.02 -21.82
CA LYS A 285 -2.34 -29.85 -21.86
C LYS A 285 -2.76 -28.51 -21.25
N VAL A 286 -2.12 -28.10 -20.15
CA VAL A 286 -2.35 -26.79 -19.51
C VAL A 286 -1.98 -25.65 -20.45
N LEU A 287 -0.80 -25.72 -21.08
CA LEU A 287 -0.36 -24.73 -22.06
C LEU A 287 -1.32 -24.64 -23.24
N ASN A 288 -1.78 -25.78 -23.76
CA ASN A 288 -2.77 -25.79 -24.84
C ASN A 288 -4.06 -25.07 -24.43
N LYS A 289 -4.61 -25.38 -23.24
CA LYS A 289 -5.82 -24.71 -22.72
C LYS A 289 -5.64 -23.19 -22.61
N ILE A 290 -4.48 -22.73 -22.15
CA ILE A 290 -4.14 -21.31 -22.04
C ILE A 290 -4.07 -20.66 -23.42
N PHE A 291 -3.33 -21.24 -24.37
CA PHE A 291 -3.20 -20.66 -25.71
C PHE A 291 -4.52 -20.69 -26.49
N THR A 292 -5.34 -21.72 -26.35
CA THR A 292 -6.71 -21.74 -26.91
C THR A 292 -7.57 -20.64 -26.31
N SER A 293 -7.47 -20.39 -25.01
CA SER A 293 -8.22 -19.32 -24.34
C SER A 293 -7.70 -17.92 -24.72
N ALA A 294 -6.39 -17.78 -24.92
CA ALA A 294 -5.75 -16.55 -25.42
C ALA A 294 -6.13 -16.27 -26.88
N ALA A 295 -6.44 -17.31 -27.66
CA ALA A 295 -6.93 -17.21 -29.04
C ALA A 295 -8.46 -17.16 -29.13
N PHE A 296 -9.19 -17.26 -28.02
CA PHE A 296 -10.65 -17.38 -28.00
C PHE A 296 -11.34 -16.19 -28.68
N SER A 297 -12.38 -16.48 -29.47
CA SER A 297 -13.26 -15.49 -30.08
C SER A 297 -14.62 -16.11 -30.34
N LEU A 298 -15.68 -15.31 -30.25
CA LEU A 298 -17.04 -15.74 -30.60
C LEU A 298 -17.27 -15.60 -32.11
N PRO A 299 -18.21 -16.37 -32.70
CA PRO A 299 -18.56 -16.26 -34.11
C PRO A 299 -18.92 -14.82 -34.51
N GLY A 300 -18.33 -14.31 -35.59
CA GLY A 300 -18.60 -12.96 -36.11
C GLY A 300 -17.84 -11.82 -35.42
N GLN A 301 -17.01 -12.08 -34.41
CA GLN A 301 -16.19 -11.05 -33.76
C GLN A 301 -14.81 -10.89 -34.43
N SER A 302 -14.39 -9.63 -34.62
CA SER A 302 -13.04 -9.21 -35.01
C SER A 302 -12.31 -8.60 -33.81
N LYS A 303 -11.01 -8.30 -33.96
CA LYS A 303 -10.21 -7.61 -32.92
C LYS A 303 -10.89 -6.40 -32.28
N ASN A 304 -11.59 -5.61 -33.10
CA ASN A 304 -12.21 -4.36 -32.68
C ASN A 304 -13.63 -4.54 -32.14
N THR A 305 -14.30 -5.64 -32.49
CA THR A 305 -15.72 -5.91 -32.12
C THR A 305 -15.88 -6.96 -31.01
N ARG A 306 -14.79 -7.50 -30.46
CA ARG A 306 -14.83 -8.46 -29.33
C ARG A 306 -15.56 -7.88 -28.11
N SER A 307 -16.44 -8.68 -27.53
CA SER A 307 -17.13 -8.33 -26.29
C SER A 307 -16.13 -8.16 -25.14
N ARG A 308 -16.58 -7.49 -24.07
CA ARG A 308 -15.76 -7.29 -22.86
C ARG A 308 -15.31 -8.62 -22.25
N ALA A 309 -16.25 -9.56 -22.11
CA ALA A 309 -15.98 -10.84 -21.48
C ALA A 309 -14.91 -11.64 -22.24
N VAL A 310 -14.95 -11.62 -23.58
CA VAL A 310 -13.91 -12.24 -24.43
C VAL A 310 -12.55 -11.58 -24.23
N ARG A 311 -12.47 -10.25 -24.23
CA ARG A 311 -11.21 -9.53 -23.97
C ARG A 311 -10.64 -9.84 -22.59
N ASN A 312 -11.51 -9.93 -21.57
CA ASN A 312 -11.11 -10.29 -20.22
C ASN A 312 -10.56 -11.72 -20.14
N LEU A 313 -11.24 -12.70 -20.77
CA LEU A 313 -10.77 -14.09 -20.84
C LEU A 313 -9.38 -14.19 -21.49
N ARG A 314 -9.20 -13.56 -22.65
CA ARG A 314 -7.93 -13.59 -23.38
C ARG A 314 -6.79 -12.97 -22.57
N ARG A 315 -7.04 -11.81 -21.95
CA ARG A 315 -6.09 -11.16 -21.04
C ARG A 315 -5.76 -12.06 -19.86
N HIS A 316 -6.77 -12.67 -19.24
CA HIS A 316 -6.57 -13.59 -18.13
C HIS A 316 -5.72 -14.80 -18.53
N ALA A 317 -5.93 -15.37 -19.72
CA ALA A 317 -5.09 -16.45 -20.24
C ALA A 317 -3.62 -16.01 -20.42
N CYS A 318 -3.36 -14.84 -21.03
CA CYS A 318 -2.01 -14.29 -21.16
C CYS A 318 -1.35 -14.03 -19.80
N SER A 319 -2.07 -13.45 -18.84
CA SER A 319 -1.58 -13.24 -17.47
C SER A 319 -1.35 -14.56 -16.73
N GLY A 320 -2.16 -15.59 -17.00
CA GLY A 320 -1.98 -16.95 -16.49
C GLY A 320 -0.66 -17.56 -16.94
N LEU A 321 -0.27 -17.35 -18.21
CA LEU A 321 1.04 -17.78 -18.71
C LEU A 321 2.18 -17.09 -17.96
N VAL A 322 2.10 -15.76 -17.74
CA VAL A 322 3.11 -15.03 -16.94
C VAL A 322 3.21 -15.61 -15.52
N LYS A 323 2.07 -15.90 -14.88
CA LYS A 323 2.03 -16.51 -13.55
C LYS A 323 2.71 -17.88 -13.53
N LEU A 324 2.45 -18.73 -14.53
CA LEU A 324 3.12 -20.03 -14.66
C LEU A 324 4.63 -19.89 -14.89
N CYS A 325 5.07 -18.94 -15.73
CA CYS A 325 6.50 -18.65 -15.94
C CYS A 325 7.20 -18.25 -14.63
N LYS A 326 6.52 -17.52 -13.75
CA LYS A 326 7.08 -17.12 -12.44
C LYS A 326 7.11 -18.27 -11.43
N LEU A 327 6.03 -19.06 -11.34
CA LEU A 327 5.89 -20.09 -10.31
C LEU A 327 6.62 -21.39 -10.65
N HIS A 328 6.67 -21.76 -11.94
CA HIS A 328 7.19 -23.05 -12.39
C HIS A 328 8.12 -22.95 -13.63
N PRO A 329 9.13 -22.06 -13.64
CA PRO A 329 9.99 -21.85 -14.81
C PRO A 329 10.69 -23.14 -15.27
N ARG A 330 11.19 -23.95 -14.33
CA ARG A 330 11.85 -25.23 -14.61
C ARG A 330 10.95 -26.25 -15.30
N LEU A 331 9.66 -26.29 -14.95
CA LEU A 331 8.70 -27.20 -15.59
C LEU A 331 8.38 -26.77 -17.03
N LEU A 332 8.47 -25.46 -17.31
CA LEU A 332 8.16 -24.90 -18.63
C LEU A 332 9.35 -24.91 -19.59
N MET A 333 10.58 -24.96 -19.07
CA MET A 333 11.79 -24.90 -19.89
C MET A 333 11.85 -26.01 -20.98
N PRO A 334 11.44 -27.27 -20.72
CA PRO A 334 11.33 -28.29 -21.78
C PRO A 334 10.34 -27.94 -22.90
N CYS A 335 9.34 -27.11 -22.63
CA CYS A 335 8.34 -26.63 -23.59
C CYS A 335 8.68 -25.24 -24.17
N PHE A 336 9.87 -24.71 -23.90
CA PHE A 336 10.23 -23.32 -24.26
C PHE A 336 10.06 -23.01 -25.75
N ASP A 337 10.53 -23.89 -26.63
CA ASP A 337 10.44 -23.68 -28.08
C ASP A 337 8.98 -23.78 -28.58
N GLN A 338 8.16 -24.64 -27.97
CA GLN A 338 6.73 -24.73 -28.24
C GLN A 338 6.00 -23.45 -27.81
N ILE A 339 6.35 -22.89 -26.65
CA ILE A 339 5.80 -21.63 -26.15
C ILE A 339 6.18 -20.50 -27.12
N CYS A 340 7.46 -20.37 -27.47
CA CYS A 340 7.94 -19.37 -28.42
C CYS A 340 7.23 -19.48 -29.79
N SER A 341 7.07 -20.70 -30.30
CA SER A 341 6.38 -20.95 -31.58
C SER A 341 4.90 -20.58 -31.51
N SER A 342 4.24 -20.90 -30.40
CA SER A 342 2.83 -20.56 -30.19
C SER A 342 2.62 -19.05 -30.11
N VAL A 343 3.49 -18.33 -29.40
CA VAL A 343 3.45 -16.87 -29.33
C VAL A 343 3.72 -16.24 -30.71
N LYS A 344 4.74 -16.69 -31.43
CA LYS A 344 5.03 -16.21 -32.80
C LYS A 344 3.88 -16.46 -33.76
N ARG A 345 3.23 -17.62 -33.69
CA ARG A 345 2.03 -17.92 -34.48
C ARG A 345 0.92 -16.91 -34.19
N LEU A 346 0.66 -16.64 -32.91
CA LEU A 346 -0.37 -15.67 -32.52
C LEU A 346 -0.04 -14.22 -32.96
N GLN A 347 1.25 -13.89 -33.06
CA GLN A 347 1.71 -12.59 -33.57
C GLN A 347 1.63 -12.48 -35.10
N GLY A 348 1.78 -13.60 -35.82
CA GLY A 348 1.77 -13.63 -37.28
C GLY A 348 0.37 -13.63 -37.91
N GLU A 349 -0.67 -13.96 -37.14
CA GLU A 349 -2.06 -13.87 -37.58
C GLU A 349 -2.53 -12.40 -37.51
N GLU A 350 -2.77 -11.78 -38.67
CA GLU A 350 -3.27 -10.40 -38.75
C GLU A 350 -4.53 -10.22 -37.89
N ASP A 351 -4.55 -9.13 -37.11
CA ASP A 351 -5.64 -8.77 -36.21
C ASP A 351 -6.07 -9.82 -35.17
N GLN A 352 -5.17 -10.72 -34.78
CA GLN A 352 -5.48 -11.63 -33.67
C GLN A 352 -5.25 -10.98 -32.31
N LEU A 353 -4.03 -10.51 -32.00
CA LEU A 353 -3.67 -9.99 -30.68
C LEU A 353 -3.92 -8.49 -30.53
N SER A 354 -4.45 -8.10 -29.37
CA SER A 354 -4.34 -6.70 -28.94
C SER A 354 -2.91 -6.37 -28.54
N GLN A 355 -2.55 -5.08 -28.52
CA GLN A 355 -1.21 -4.68 -28.13
C GLN A 355 -0.89 -5.08 -26.68
N LEU A 356 -1.86 -4.96 -25.77
CA LEU A 356 -1.72 -5.38 -24.38
C LEU A 356 -1.49 -6.90 -24.27
N GLU A 357 -2.28 -7.71 -25.00
CA GLU A 357 -2.09 -9.16 -25.05
C GLU A 357 -0.69 -9.52 -25.56
N ASN A 358 -0.23 -8.84 -26.61
CA ASN A 358 1.10 -9.02 -27.15
C ASN A 358 2.19 -8.68 -26.11
N CYS A 359 2.11 -7.52 -25.45
CA CYS A 359 3.04 -7.14 -24.40
C CYS A 359 3.07 -8.15 -23.25
N THR A 360 1.91 -8.66 -22.81
CA THR A 360 1.84 -9.67 -21.74
C THR A 360 2.48 -11.01 -22.16
N LEU A 361 2.31 -11.43 -23.41
CA LEU A 361 2.98 -12.64 -23.93
C LEU A 361 4.49 -12.45 -24.05
N MET A 362 4.95 -11.28 -24.50
CA MET A 362 6.38 -10.94 -24.50
C MET A 362 6.93 -10.93 -23.07
N GLU A 363 6.20 -10.37 -22.10
CA GLU A 363 6.57 -10.41 -20.68
C GLU A 363 6.74 -11.85 -20.17
N ALA A 364 5.87 -12.77 -20.56
CA ALA A 364 6.00 -14.18 -20.20
C ALA A 364 7.29 -14.81 -20.74
N LEU A 365 7.69 -14.46 -21.97
CA LEU A 365 8.96 -14.90 -22.57
C LEU A 365 10.17 -14.30 -21.86
N LEU A 366 10.10 -13.02 -21.47
CA LEU A 366 11.16 -12.36 -20.70
C LEU A 366 11.37 -13.04 -19.35
N VAL A 367 10.29 -13.31 -18.61
CA VAL A 367 10.36 -14.03 -17.32
C VAL A 367 10.96 -15.43 -17.52
N LEU A 368 10.48 -16.18 -18.51
CA LEU A 368 10.96 -17.56 -18.73
C LEU A 368 12.42 -17.60 -19.19
N SER A 369 12.92 -16.54 -19.83
CA SER A 369 14.32 -16.44 -20.24
C SER A 369 15.32 -16.46 -19.08
N ASN A 370 14.88 -16.12 -17.86
CA ASN A 370 15.73 -16.17 -16.67
C ASN A 370 16.18 -17.60 -16.33
N GLU A 371 15.44 -18.62 -16.75
CA GLU A 371 15.80 -20.04 -16.53
C GLU A 371 16.80 -20.57 -17.56
N MET A 372 17.27 -19.74 -18.51
CA MET A 372 18.31 -20.15 -19.46
C MET A 372 19.69 -20.32 -18.79
N HIS A 373 19.96 -19.55 -17.72
CA HIS A 373 21.22 -19.54 -16.99
C HIS A 373 22.48 -19.34 -17.85
N ASP A 374 22.35 -18.63 -18.98
CA ASP A 374 23.43 -18.30 -19.91
C ASP A 374 23.28 -16.84 -20.35
N PHE A 375 24.27 -16.00 -20.03
CA PHE A 375 24.21 -14.55 -20.25
C PHE A 375 24.08 -14.20 -21.74
N GLU A 376 24.92 -14.78 -22.61
CA GLU A 376 24.95 -14.38 -24.03
C GLU A 376 23.66 -14.79 -24.72
N ARG A 377 23.20 -16.02 -24.47
CA ARG A 377 21.94 -16.54 -25.01
C ARG A 377 20.74 -15.74 -24.50
N GLN A 378 20.71 -15.41 -23.21
CA GLN A 378 19.62 -14.62 -22.64
C GLN A 378 19.64 -13.19 -23.18
N SER A 379 20.81 -12.55 -23.25
CA SER A 379 21.00 -11.19 -23.78
C SER A 379 20.48 -11.06 -25.21
N GLU A 380 20.91 -11.95 -26.10
CA GLU A 380 20.43 -11.97 -27.49
C GLU A 380 18.90 -12.21 -27.55
N PHE A 381 18.40 -13.16 -26.76
CA PHE A 381 17.00 -13.51 -26.75
C PHE A 381 16.10 -12.36 -26.29
N VAL A 382 16.41 -11.71 -25.16
CA VAL A 382 15.57 -10.65 -24.61
C VAL A 382 15.55 -9.42 -25.51
N VAL A 383 16.69 -9.08 -26.13
CA VAL A 383 16.78 -8.01 -27.13
C VAL A 383 15.89 -8.34 -28.33
N ARG A 384 15.95 -9.57 -28.84
CA ARG A 384 15.10 -10.01 -29.96
C ARG A 384 13.60 -9.93 -29.63
N VAL A 385 13.22 -10.28 -28.40
CA VAL A 385 11.81 -10.23 -27.94
C VAL A 385 11.28 -8.80 -27.90
N VAL A 386 12.07 -7.84 -27.42
CA VAL A 386 11.60 -6.44 -27.27
C VAL A 386 11.77 -5.60 -28.53
N SER A 387 12.70 -5.96 -29.42
CA SER A 387 13.07 -5.15 -30.60
C SER A 387 11.87 -4.69 -31.46
N PRO A 388 10.83 -5.51 -31.73
CA PRO A 388 9.68 -5.06 -32.50
C PRO A 388 8.93 -3.88 -31.85
N ALA A 389 8.81 -3.87 -30.52
CA ALA A 389 8.16 -2.78 -29.79
C ALA A 389 9.05 -1.53 -29.69
N VAL A 390 10.37 -1.72 -29.67
CA VAL A 390 11.37 -0.64 -29.55
C VAL A 390 11.68 0.03 -30.89
N ALA A 391 11.35 -0.61 -32.02
CA ALA A 391 11.63 -0.10 -33.37
C ALA A 391 11.13 1.33 -33.62
N ILE A 392 10.08 1.78 -32.92
CA ILE A 392 9.59 3.16 -32.99
C ILE A 392 10.67 4.20 -32.64
N LEU A 393 11.59 3.89 -31.72
CA LEU A 393 12.67 4.80 -31.32
C LEU A 393 13.68 5.07 -32.45
N THR A 394 13.72 4.21 -33.46
CA THR A 394 14.60 4.36 -34.63
C THR A 394 13.92 5.01 -35.82
N LYS A 395 12.59 5.20 -35.79
CA LYS A 395 11.84 5.79 -36.91
C LYS A 395 12.19 7.26 -37.10
N GLU A 396 12.39 7.65 -38.35
CA GLU A 396 12.69 9.04 -38.72
C GLU A 396 11.54 9.99 -38.36
N GLU A 397 10.30 9.53 -38.50
CA GLU A 397 9.09 10.28 -38.09
C GLU A 397 9.15 10.71 -36.63
N LEU A 398 9.55 9.81 -35.72
CA LEU A 398 9.66 10.15 -34.30
C LEU A 398 10.84 11.11 -34.04
N LYS A 399 11.98 10.92 -34.71
CA LYS A 399 13.12 11.84 -34.57
C LYS A 399 12.74 13.26 -34.99
N GLN A 400 12.01 13.40 -36.09
CA GLN A 400 11.48 14.68 -36.55
C GLN A 400 10.45 15.24 -35.56
N ALA A 401 9.57 14.40 -35.02
CA ALA A 401 8.60 14.80 -34.00
C ALA A 401 9.26 15.30 -32.72
N LEU A 402 10.42 14.76 -32.32
CA LEU A 402 11.12 15.16 -31.10
C LEU A 402 11.96 16.44 -31.23
N SER A 403 12.03 17.04 -32.43
CA SER A 403 12.79 18.28 -32.66
C SER A 403 12.22 19.51 -31.92
N SER A 404 10.91 19.52 -31.63
CA SER A 404 10.24 20.59 -30.91
C SER A 404 8.98 20.07 -30.19
N THR A 405 8.47 20.82 -29.22
CA THR A 405 7.19 20.50 -28.58
C THR A 405 6.03 20.55 -29.57
N ASP A 406 6.07 21.45 -30.56
CA ASP A 406 5.03 21.64 -31.56
C ASP A 406 4.89 20.42 -32.48
N THR A 407 6.01 19.96 -33.02
CA THR A 407 6.05 18.79 -33.90
C THR A 407 5.67 17.53 -33.14
N PHE A 408 6.00 17.43 -31.85
CA PHE A 408 5.58 16.32 -31.01
C PHE A 408 4.07 16.34 -30.73
N LEU A 409 3.48 17.51 -30.40
CA LEU A 409 2.03 17.66 -30.21
C LEU A 409 1.24 17.25 -31.46
N ALA A 410 1.71 17.63 -32.65
CA ALA A 410 1.13 17.22 -33.92
C ALA A 410 1.33 15.71 -34.19
N PHE A 411 2.45 15.13 -33.77
CA PHE A 411 2.72 13.70 -33.90
C PHE A 411 1.77 12.85 -33.04
N VAL A 412 1.47 13.30 -31.82
CA VAL A 412 0.53 12.62 -30.91
C VAL A 412 -0.94 13.03 -31.11
N GLY A 413 -1.23 13.96 -32.04
CA GLY A 413 -2.59 14.37 -32.40
C GLY A 413 -3.31 15.19 -31.34
N MET A 414 -2.59 16.12 -30.69
CA MET A 414 -3.17 17.06 -29.70
C MET A 414 -3.44 18.45 -30.27
N THR A 415 -2.97 18.75 -31.49
CA THR A 415 -3.20 20.03 -32.20
C THR A 415 -4.47 20.03 -33.04
N ASP A 416 -4.95 18.84 -33.41
CA ASP A 416 -6.07 18.65 -34.34
C ASP A 416 -7.38 18.42 -33.56
N ALA A 417 -8.51 18.55 -34.25
CA ALA A 417 -9.81 18.24 -33.67
C ALA A 417 -9.91 16.74 -33.29
N PRO A 418 -10.66 16.37 -32.22
CA PRO A 418 -10.86 14.99 -31.84
C PRO A 418 -11.42 14.13 -32.98
N VAL A 419 -10.82 12.97 -33.18
CA VAL A 419 -11.24 11.99 -34.19
C VAL A 419 -11.96 10.83 -33.51
N ASP A 420 -13.17 10.53 -33.96
CA ASP A 420 -13.99 9.42 -33.44
C ASP A 420 -13.37 8.06 -33.76
N SER A 421 -13.69 7.05 -32.95
CA SER A 421 -13.11 5.71 -33.03
C SER A 421 -13.44 4.93 -34.31
N SER A 422 -14.34 5.44 -35.17
CA SER A 422 -14.75 4.82 -36.43
C SER A 422 -13.85 5.13 -37.62
N THR A 423 -12.88 6.03 -37.47
CA THR A 423 -11.92 6.42 -38.51
C THR A 423 -10.51 5.99 -38.12
N ASP A 424 -9.66 5.63 -39.11
CA ASP A 424 -8.25 5.27 -38.90
C ASP A 424 -7.49 6.44 -38.25
N ASP A 425 -7.34 6.37 -36.92
CA ASP A 425 -6.61 7.34 -36.11
C ASP A 425 -5.11 7.02 -36.12
N ASP A 426 -4.41 7.45 -37.19
CA ASP A 426 -2.96 7.33 -37.34
C ASP A 426 -2.20 7.88 -36.12
N LYS A 427 -2.72 8.94 -35.51
CA LYS A 427 -2.13 9.57 -34.31
C LYS A 427 -2.34 8.70 -33.06
N GLY A 428 -3.49 8.05 -32.97
CA GLY A 428 -3.78 6.99 -32.00
C GLY A 428 -2.78 5.84 -32.07
N TYR A 429 -2.42 5.41 -33.29
CA TYR A 429 -1.38 4.41 -33.50
C TYR A 429 -0.02 4.87 -32.98
N ASN A 430 0.38 6.11 -33.26
CA ASN A 430 1.64 6.68 -32.74
C ASN A 430 1.71 6.67 -31.21
N ARG A 431 0.66 7.13 -30.52
CA ARG A 431 0.54 7.12 -29.06
C ARG A 431 0.66 5.68 -28.51
N SER A 432 -0.09 4.77 -29.11
CA SER A 432 -0.13 3.35 -28.75
C SER A 432 1.25 2.69 -28.88
N GLN A 433 1.97 2.96 -29.97
CA GLN A 433 3.32 2.43 -30.18
C GLN A 433 4.34 2.95 -29.15
N LEU A 434 4.29 4.24 -28.80
CA LEU A 434 5.16 4.81 -27.76
C LEU A 434 4.88 4.19 -26.37
N VAL A 435 3.61 4.04 -26.00
CA VAL A 435 3.22 3.42 -24.73
C VAL A 435 3.68 1.97 -24.67
N CYS A 436 3.51 1.21 -25.75
CA CYS A 436 4.00 -0.16 -25.85
C CYS A 436 5.53 -0.24 -25.74
N CYS A 437 6.25 0.63 -26.44
CA CYS A 437 7.71 0.71 -26.35
C CYS A 437 8.15 0.89 -24.90
N PHE A 438 7.61 1.90 -24.20
CA PHE A 438 7.99 2.19 -22.81
C PHE A 438 7.53 1.08 -21.85
N SER A 439 6.34 0.51 -22.04
CA SER A 439 5.86 -0.64 -21.27
C SER A 439 6.79 -1.85 -21.42
N MET A 440 7.27 -2.13 -22.63
CA MET A 440 8.18 -3.25 -22.91
C MET A 440 9.59 -3.01 -22.37
N LEU A 441 10.12 -1.79 -22.47
CA LEU A 441 11.41 -1.43 -21.85
C LEU A 441 11.33 -1.53 -20.32
N MET A 442 10.23 -1.11 -19.71
CA MET A 442 10.00 -1.29 -18.28
C MET A 442 9.93 -2.79 -17.91
N ALA A 443 9.20 -3.61 -18.68
CA ALA A 443 9.12 -5.04 -18.46
C ALA A 443 10.51 -5.70 -18.58
N LEU A 444 11.31 -5.31 -19.58
CA LEU A 444 12.66 -5.81 -19.81
C LEU A 444 13.55 -5.64 -18.57
N ILE A 445 13.59 -4.45 -17.98
CA ILE A 445 14.46 -4.19 -16.83
C ILE A 445 13.92 -4.79 -15.52
N LYS A 446 12.59 -4.94 -15.38
CA LYS A 446 11.98 -5.42 -14.14
C LYS A 446 11.79 -6.94 -14.09
N ARG A 447 11.72 -7.60 -15.25
CA ARG A 447 11.42 -9.04 -15.33
C ARG A 447 12.63 -9.88 -15.64
N CYS A 448 13.59 -9.36 -16.39
CA CYS A 448 14.85 -10.06 -16.60
C CYS A 448 15.73 -9.90 -15.36
N HIS A 449 16.45 -10.95 -14.99
CA HIS A 449 17.46 -10.91 -13.94
C HIS A 449 18.46 -12.04 -14.15
N TRP A 450 19.61 -11.91 -13.48
CA TRP A 450 20.60 -12.99 -13.38
C TRP A 450 20.15 -14.05 -12.37
N PRO A 451 20.77 -15.25 -12.35
CA PRO A 451 20.48 -16.28 -11.36
C PRO A 451 20.81 -15.83 -9.94
N THR A 452 19.98 -16.15 -8.96
CA THR A 452 20.21 -15.81 -7.54
C THR A 452 21.35 -16.62 -6.92
N ASP A 453 21.62 -17.82 -7.43
CA ASP A 453 22.75 -18.65 -7.03
C ASP A 453 24.03 -18.13 -7.73
N LEU A 454 25.01 -17.70 -6.93
CA LEU A 454 26.28 -17.14 -7.40
C LEU A 454 27.09 -18.13 -8.25
N GLU A 455 27.05 -19.42 -7.96
CA GLU A 455 27.80 -20.42 -8.73
C GLU A 455 27.14 -20.66 -10.10
N VAL A 456 25.81 -20.61 -10.16
CA VAL A 456 25.08 -20.60 -11.44
C VAL A 456 25.37 -19.33 -12.22
N ALA A 457 25.36 -18.17 -11.56
CA ALA A 457 25.67 -16.88 -12.18
C ALA A 457 27.11 -16.83 -12.75
N LYS A 458 28.10 -17.39 -12.02
CA LYS A 458 29.49 -17.50 -12.51
C LYS A 458 29.58 -18.41 -13.73
N LYS A 459 29.00 -19.62 -13.65
CA LYS A 459 29.01 -20.58 -14.77
C LYS A 459 28.29 -20.04 -16.00
N GLY A 460 27.20 -19.30 -15.81
CA GLY A 460 26.42 -18.66 -16.87
C GLY A 460 27.01 -17.35 -17.40
N GLY A 461 28.16 -16.90 -16.90
CA GLY A 461 28.82 -15.68 -17.38
C GLY A 461 28.15 -14.37 -16.97
N PHE A 462 27.32 -14.37 -15.92
CA PHE A 462 26.70 -13.16 -15.35
C PHE A 462 27.60 -12.47 -14.32
N TYR A 463 28.49 -13.21 -13.66
CA TYR A 463 29.38 -12.65 -12.65
C TYR A 463 30.54 -11.90 -13.30
N CYS A 464 30.80 -10.68 -12.83
CA CYS A 464 31.88 -9.82 -13.30
C CYS A 464 32.61 -9.20 -12.12
N GLU A 465 33.93 -9.06 -12.23
CA GLU A 465 34.77 -8.31 -11.30
C GLU A 465 35.43 -7.17 -12.07
N ARG A 466 35.16 -5.93 -11.66
CA ARG A 466 35.76 -4.74 -12.26
C ARG A 466 36.14 -3.76 -11.15
N ASP A 467 37.35 -3.20 -11.21
CA ASP A 467 37.87 -2.21 -10.25
C ASP A 467 37.76 -2.63 -8.77
N GLY A 468 37.89 -3.94 -8.50
CA GLY A 468 37.80 -4.50 -7.14
C GLY A 468 36.37 -4.72 -6.63
N ALA A 469 35.34 -4.40 -7.41
CA ALA A 469 33.95 -4.65 -7.09
C ALA A 469 33.39 -5.83 -7.91
N ALA A 470 32.87 -6.84 -7.21
CA ALA A 470 32.15 -7.95 -7.80
C ALA A 470 30.66 -7.60 -7.96
N TYR A 471 30.10 -7.84 -9.13
CA TYR A 471 28.66 -7.66 -9.40
C TYR A 471 28.17 -8.66 -10.45
N CYS A 472 26.86 -8.83 -10.51
CA CYS A 472 26.22 -9.57 -11.61
C CYS A 472 25.72 -8.59 -12.68
N ARG A 473 26.13 -8.80 -13.93
CA ARG A 473 25.67 -8.00 -15.07
C ARG A 473 24.27 -8.42 -15.51
N HIS A 474 23.44 -7.45 -15.83
CA HIS A 474 22.09 -7.69 -16.35
C HIS A 474 22.12 -7.90 -17.88
N PRO A 475 21.40 -8.89 -18.44
CA PRO A 475 21.39 -9.19 -19.87
C PRO A 475 21.08 -8.00 -20.77
N ALA A 476 20.17 -7.12 -20.32
CA ALA A 476 19.73 -5.97 -21.11
C ALA A 476 20.56 -4.68 -20.90
N THR A 477 21.61 -4.66 -20.08
CA THR A 477 22.31 -3.41 -19.73
C THR A 477 22.83 -2.68 -20.95
N ALA A 478 23.65 -3.32 -21.79
CA ALA A 478 24.22 -2.68 -22.97
C ALA A 478 23.14 -2.14 -23.93
N TYR A 479 22.06 -2.91 -24.13
CA TYR A 479 20.94 -2.50 -24.98
C TYR A 479 20.22 -1.27 -24.39
N MET A 480 19.88 -1.29 -23.10
CA MET A 480 19.22 -0.17 -22.43
C MET A 480 20.07 1.11 -22.41
N LEU A 481 21.38 0.99 -22.21
CA LEU A 481 22.29 2.13 -22.27
C LEU A 481 22.34 2.76 -23.66
N SER A 482 22.24 1.96 -24.73
CA SER A 482 22.18 2.51 -26.09
C SER A 482 20.87 3.26 -26.39
N LEU A 483 19.79 2.96 -25.66
CA LEU A 483 18.48 3.62 -25.80
C LEU A 483 18.30 4.83 -24.87
N LEU A 484 19.16 4.99 -23.87
CA LEU A 484 19.07 6.06 -22.88
C LEU A 484 18.99 7.47 -23.48
N PRO A 485 19.72 7.83 -24.56
CA PRO A 485 19.58 9.14 -25.20
C PRO A 485 18.16 9.39 -25.75
N SER A 486 17.57 8.40 -26.41
CA SER A 486 16.21 8.50 -26.96
C SER A 486 15.17 8.61 -25.85
N ILE A 487 15.30 7.80 -24.79
CA ILE A 487 14.42 7.86 -23.61
C ILE A 487 14.50 9.24 -22.95
N SER A 488 15.72 9.76 -22.76
CA SER A 488 15.96 11.07 -22.16
C SER A 488 15.36 12.20 -23.01
N LEU A 489 15.50 12.14 -24.34
CA LEU A 489 14.91 13.13 -25.24
C LEU A 489 13.38 13.12 -25.18
N ILE A 490 12.75 11.94 -25.18
CA ILE A 490 11.28 11.82 -25.05
C ILE A 490 10.82 12.39 -23.71
N MET A 491 11.49 12.06 -22.61
CA MET A 491 11.15 12.58 -21.27
C MET A 491 11.31 14.10 -21.19
N ARG A 492 12.37 14.63 -21.80
CA ARG A 492 12.57 16.09 -21.92
C ARG A 492 11.42 16.74 -22.68
N THR A 493 11.10 16.24 -23.88
CA THR A 493 10.03 16.79 -24.72
C THR A 493 8.68 16.71 -24.01
N TYR A 494 8.38 15.59 -23.35
CA TYR A 494 7.18 15.42 -22.54
C TYR A 494 7.07 16.48 -21.44
N ASN A 495 8.13 16.70 -20.66
CA ASN A 495 8.12 17.69 -19.59
C ASN A 495 7.93 19.12 -20.15
N LEU A 496 8.51 19.41 -21.31
CA LEU A 496 8.33 20.70 -21.99
C LEU A 496 6.93 20.88 -22.60
N LEU A 497 6.09 19.84 -22.70
CA LEU A 497 4.67 20.00 -23.08
C LEU A 497 3.86 20.77 -22.04
N TRP A 498 4.38 20.92 -20.82
CA TRP A 498 3.73 21.63 -19.73
C TRP A 498 4.00 23.14 -19.74
N THR A 499 4.91 23.64 -20.60
CA THR A 499 5.12 25.08 -20.71
C THR A 499 3.89 25.78 -21.29
N ARG A 500 3.76 27.07 -21.00
CA ARG A 500 2.62 27.88 -21.47
C ARG A 500 2.57 27.92 -23.00
N GLU A 501 3.71 27.97 -23.67
CA GLU A 501 3.83 28.05 -25.13
C GLU A 501 3.36 26.76 -25.81
N ALA A 502 3.71 25.60 -25.25
CA ALA A 502 3.27 24.31 -25.77
C ALA A 502 1.77 24.11 -25.55
N ARG A 503 1.28 24.43 -24.34
CA ARG A 503 -0.15 24.34 -23.99
C ARG A 503 -1.03 25.22 -24.85
N ALA A 504 -0.57 26.42 -25.22
CA ALA A 504 -1.33 27.33 -26.08
C ALA A 504 -1.61 26.78 -27.48
N LYS A 505 -0.89 25.74 -27.92
CA LYS A 505 -1.04 25.10 -29.24
C LYS A 505 -1.92 23.87 -29.21
N VAL A 506 -2.38 23.45 -28.04
CA VAL A 506 -3.26 22.29 -27.86
C VAL A 506 -4.68 22.68 -28.26
N HIS A 507 -5.34 21.82 -29.03
CA HIS A 507 -6.72 22.03 -29.42
C HIS A 507 -7.60 22.13 -28.15
N PRO A 508 -8.59 23.06 -28.08
CA PRO A 508 -9.39 23.26 -26.86
C PRO A 508 -10.05 22.01 -26.30
N ALA A 509 -10.45 21.07 -27.16
CA ALA A 509 -11.04 19.79 -26.77
C ALA A 509 -10.09 18.86 -25.99
N PHE A 510 -8.77 19.10 -26.05
CA PHE A 510 -7.75 18.34 -25.32
C PHE A 510 -7.14 19.13 -24.14
N ALA A 511 -7.67 20.31 -23.81
CA ALA A 511 -7.14 21.13 -22.71
C ALA A 511 -7.11 20.36 -21.37
N SER A 512 -8.19 19.62 -21.07
CA SER A 512 -8.33 18.77 -19.87
C SER A 512 -7.51 17.48 -19.91
N ALA A 513 -6.81 17.17 -21.01
CA ALA A 513 -5.87 16.04 -21.06
C ALA A 513 -4.68 16.23 -20.12
N TYR A 514 -4.42 17.47 -19.71
CA TYR A 514 -3.42 17.79 -18.71
C TYR A 514 -3.91 17.62 -17.28
N ASP A 515 -5.21 17.51 -17.03
CA ASP A 515 -5.75 17.33 -15.67
C ASP A 515 -5.29 16.00 -15.08
N ILE A 516 -5.40 15.86 -13.76
CA ILE A 516 -5.07 14.62 -13.07
C ILE A 516 -5.88 13.44 -13.65
N HIS A 517 -5.24 12.30 -13.87
CA HIS A 517 -5.91 11.10 -14.36
C HIS A 517 -6.90 10.58 -13.31
N ASP A 518 -8.06 10.06 -13.72
CA ASP A 518 -9.17 9.78 -12.79
C ASP A 518 -8.78 8.69 -11.77
N SER A 519 -7.96 7.71 -12.17
CA SER A 519 -7.42 6.73 -11.23
C SER A 519 -6.52 7.36 -10.16
N GLU A 520 -5.75 8.40 -10.50
CA GLU A 520 -4.89 9.12 -9.56
C GLU A 520 -5.71 10.06 -8.66
N ARG A 521 -6.72 10.73 -9.22
CA ARG A 521 -7.69 11.55 -8.48
C ARG A 521 -8.40 10.71 -7.43
N ASN A 522 -8.99 9.59 -7.85
CA ASN A 522 -9.71 8.69 -6.96
C ASN A 522 -8.79 8.16 -5.86
N ALA A 523 -7.58 7.69 -6.24
CA ALA A 523 -6.59 7.24 -5.27
C ALA A 523 -6.14 8.33 -4.28
N ALA A 524 -6.02 9.59 -4.73
CA ALA A 524 -5.68 10.71 -3.85
C ALA A 524 -6.79 10.97 -2.84
N LEU A 525 -8.05 11.02 -3.31
CA LEU A 525 -9.24 11.27 -2.51
C LEU A 525 -9.64 10.09 -1.61
N GLY A 526 -8.96 8.94 -1.72
CA GLY A 526 -9.32 7.72 -1.01
C GLY A 526 -10.57 7.04 -1.56
N LEU A 527 -11.12 7.55 -2.67
CA LEU A 527 -12.14 6.89 -3.45
C LEU A 527 -11.48 5.70 -4.13
N ARG A 528 -11.91 4.48 -3.76
CA ARG A 528 -11.47 3.32 -4.54
C ARG A 528 -12.18 3.42 -5.87
N SER A 529 -11.41 3.47 -6.96
CA SER A 529 -11.99 3.10 -8.25
C SER A 529 -12.60 1.72 -8.03
N ASP A 530 -13.92 1.60 -8.17
CA ASP A 530 -14.47 0.32 -8.52
C ASP A 530 -13.55 -0.20 -9.61
N MET A 531 -12.96 -1.38 -9.40
CA MET A 531 -12.32 -2.10 -10.47
C MET A 531 -13.45 -2.35 -11.44
N ASP A 532 -13.69 -1.36 -12.28
CA ASP A 532 -14.88 -1.30 -13.07
C ASP A 532 -14.61 -2.31 -14.17
N VAL A 533 -15.08 -3.52 -13.87
CA VAL A 533 -15.58 -4.47 -14.82
C VAL A 533 -16.83 -3.86 -15.52
N SER A 534 -17.09 -2.55 -15.41
CA SER A 534 -18.12 -1.81 -16.15
C SER A 534 -17.59 -0.81 -17.22
N GLU A 535 -16.36 -0.27 -17.19
CA GLU A 535 -15.95 0.65 -18.28
C GLU A 535 -15.34 -0.03 -19.54
N PRO A 536 -15.87 0.25 -20.75
CA PRO A 536 -15.33 -0.26 -22.01
C PRO A 536 -14.03 0.45 -22.41
N PHE A 537 -12.91 -0.28 -22.43
CA PHE A 537 -11.63 0.18 -23.00
C PHE A 537 -11.71 0.63 -24.48
N ASN A 538 -12.80 0.32 -25.20
CA ASN A 538 -12.97 0.67 -26.62
C ASN A 538 -13.94 1.85 -26.85
N CYS A 539 -14.58 2.41 -25.81
CA CYS A 539 -15.39 3.64 -25.92
C CYS A 539 -14.83 4.75 -25.03
N LYS A 540 -13.51 4.75 -24.78
CA LYS A 540 -12.85 5.92 -24.22
C LYS A 540 -12.95 7.05 -25.23
N GLN A 541 -13.49 8.19 -24.81
CA GLN A 541 -13.54 9.36 -25.68
C GLN A 541 -12.11 9.70 -26.11
N PRO A 542 -11.91 10.36 -27.26
CA PRO A 542 -10.57 10.75 -27.72
C PRO A 542 -9.74 11.44 -26.63
N LEU A 543 -10.38 12.27 -25.80
CA LEU A 543 -9.79 12.91 -24.64
C LEU A 543 -9.19 11.91 -23.63
N ASP A 544 -9.95 10.91 -23.19
CA ASP A 544 -9.51 9.91 -22.20
C ASP A 544 -8.32 9.10 -22.69
N ARG A 545 -8.25 8.85 -24.01
CA ARG A 545 -7.10 8.18 -24.65
C ARG A 545 -5.84 9.04 -24.56
N VAL A 546 -5.94 10.35 -24.83
CA VAL A 546 -4.82 11.30 -24.68
C VAL A 546 -4.42 11.45 -23.21
N LYS A 547 -5.38 11.61 -22.31
CA LYS A 547 -5.14 11.69 -20.86
C LYS A 547 -4.41 10.43 -20.34
N SER A 548 -4.86 9.25 -20.77
CA SER A 548 -4.19 7.97 -20.49
C SER A 548 -2.78 7.91 -21.07
N PHE A 549 -2.56 8.43 -22.28
CA PHE A 549 -1.23 8.51 -22.90
C PHE A 549 -0.28 9.40 -22.08
N MET A 550 -0.72 10.61 -21.72
CA MET A 550 0.05 11.57 -20.91
C MET A 550 0.40 10.99 -19.53
N PHE A 551 -0.51 10.24 -18.92
CA PHE A 551 -0.24 9.49 -17.70
C PHE A 551 0.83 8.39 -17.90
N ASN A 552 0.58 7.46 -18.82
CA ASN A 552 1.42 6.26 -18.99
C ASN A 552 2.84 6.58 -19.45
N ILE A 553 3.03 7.55 -20.35
CA ILE A 553 4.37 7.84 -20.89
C ILE A 553 5.31 8.36 -19.81
N GLN A 554 4.79 9.21 -18.91
CA GLN A 554 5.57 9.73 -17.79
C GLN A 554 5.81 8.64 -16.74
N ASP A 555 4.77 7.89 -16.38
CA ASP A 555 4.88 6.85 -15.35
C ASP A 555 5.91 5.79 -15.76
N TYR A 556 5.80 5.24 -16.98
CA TYR A 556 6.78 4.28 -17.48
C TYR A 556 8.17 4.89 -17.63
N GLY A 557 8.29 6.12 -18.14
CA GLY A 557 9.58 6.77 -18.30
C GLY A 557 10.31 6.98 -16.97
N LEU A 558 9.61 7.49 -15.95
CA LEU A 558 10.18 7.67 -14.62
C LEU A 558 10.47 6.33 -13.94
N GLN A 559 9.63 5.31 -14.12
CA GLN A 559 9.90 3.96 -13.61
C GLN A 559 11.11 3.32 -14.28
N ILE A 560 11.33 3.54 -15.59
CA ILE A 560 12.54 3.06 -16.28
C ILE A 560 13.77 3.73 -15.67
N LEU A 561 13.80 5.07 -15.61
CA LEU A 561 14.94 5.83 -15.10
C LEU A 561 15.22 5.54 -13.61
N GLY A 562 14.18 5.40 -12.80
CA GLY A 562 14.30 5.15 -11.37
C GLY A 562 14.76 3.74 -11.02
N ASN A 563 14.28 2.73 -11.76
CA ASN A 563 14.67 1.34 -11.51
C ASN A 563 15.95 0.92 -12.25
N ALA A 564 16.45 1.74 -13.20
CA ALA A 564 17.66 1.44 -13.96
C ALA A 564 18.87 1.14 -13.06
N GLY A 565 19.06 1.88 -11.97
CA GLY A 565 20.19 1.64 -11.05
C GLY A 565 20.16 0.27 -10.36
N HIS A 566 19.00 -0.11 -9.82
CA HIS A 566 18.81 -1.42 -9.18
C HIS A 566 18.88 -2.57 -10.19
N CYS A 567 18.25 -2.40 -11.36
CA CYS A 567 18.06 -3.48 -12.33
C CYS A 567 19.28 -3.68 -13.24
N LEU A 568 19.86 -2.61 -13.78
CA LEU A 568 20.97 -2.69 -14.75
C LEU A 568 22.35 -2.77 -14.07
N GLY A 569 22.40 -2.48 -12.78
CA GLY A 569 23.61 -2.56 -11.97
C GLY A 569 24.54 -1.34 -12.11
N PRO A 570 25.78 -1.45 -11.63
CA PRO A 570 26.71 -0.32 -11.52
C PRO A 570 27.09 0.29 -12.87
N GLU A 571 27.07 -0.47 -13.96
CA GLU A 571 27.37 0.01 -15.31
C GLU A 571 26.48 1.19 -15.73
N PHE A 572 25.24 1.24 -15.25
CA PHE A 572 24.35 2.38 -15.49
C PHE A 572 24.93 3.67 -14.90
N TYR A 573 25.34 3.66 -13.64
CA TYR A 573 25.90 4.85 -12.97
C TYR A 573 27.26 5.29 -13.53
N HIS A 574 28.01 4.38 -14.18
CA HIS A 574 29.27 4.70 -14.85
C HIS A 574 29.07 5.29 -16.26
N CYS A 575 27.83 5.41 -16.74
CA CYS A 575 27.56 6.00 -18.05
C CYS A 575 28.05 7.48 -18.09
N PRO A 576 28.94 7.84 -19.02
CA PRO A 576 29.45 9.20 -19.13
C PRO A 576 28.34 10.22 -19.37
N GLY A 577 28.36 11.34 -18.64
CA GLY A 577 27.35 12.39 -18.79
C GLY A 577 25.94 12.01 -18.31
N LEU A 578 25.77 10.88 -17.61
CA LEU A 578 24.47 10.41 -17.13
C LEU A 578 23.71 11.48 -16.34
N CYS A 579 24.36 12.13 -15.38
CA CYS A 579 23.71 13.12 -14.53
C CYS A 579 23.18 14.31 -15.35
N GLU A 580 23.96 14.81 -16.29
CA GLU A 580 23.56 15.93 -17.16
C GLU A 580 22.40 15.51 -18.07
N ALA A 581 22.44 14.30 -18.64
CA ALA A 581 21.37 13.75 -19.45
C ALA A 581 20.07 13.59 -18.65
N LEU A 582 20.13 13.08 -17.42
CA LEU A 582 18.97 12.91 -16.54
C LEU A 582 18.41 14.25 -16.04
N ALA A 583 19.28 15.17 -15.61
CA ALA A 583 18.85 16.49 -15.15
C ALA A 583 18.24 17.31 -16.29
N SER A 584 18.83 17.28 -17.48
CA SER A 584 18.31 17.98 -18.66
C SER A 584 17.07 17.32 -19.28
N SER A 585 16.66 16.15 -18.80
CA SER A 585 15.45 15.45 -19.26
C SER A 585 14.36 15.38 -18.18
N ALA A 586 14.51 14.48 -17.20
CA ALA A 586 13.51 14.19 -16.18
C ALA A 586 13.22 15.40 -15.27
N LEU A 587 14.16 16.35 -15.14
CA LEU A 587 14.01 17.59 -14.38
C LEU A 587 13.85 18.84 -15.27
N ALA A 588 13.60 18.68 -16.57
CA ALA A 588 13.31 19.82 -17.44
C ALA A 588 11.98 20.49 -17.04
N GLY A 589 11.96 21.82 -16.96
CA GLY A 589 10.72 22.59 -16.75
C GLY A 589 9.98 22.31 -15.43
N LEU A 590 10.69 21.99 -14.34
CA LEU A 590 10.09 21.65 -13.03
C LEU A 590 9.09 22.70 -12.53
N ASP A 591 9.35 23.97 -12.81
CA ASP A 591 8.53 25.13 -12.43
C ASP A 591 7.16 25.13 -13.12
N GLN A 592 7.03 24.49 -14.29
CA GLN A 592 5.78 24.38 -15.04
C GLN A 592 4.98 23.12 -14.69
N LEU A 593 5.57 22.16 -13.95
CA LEU A 593 4.91 20.91 -13.61
C LEU A 593 3.97 21.06 -12.41
N PRO A 594 2.74 20.51 -12.49
CA PRO A 594 1.85 20.44 -11.34
C PRO A 594 2.28 19.37 -10.34
N ASP A 595 1.72 19.40 -9.14
CA ASP A 595 2.16 18.58 -8.00
C ASP A 595 2.00 17.08 -8.25
N TYR A 596 0.89 16.67 -8.88
CA TYR A 596 0.66 15.27 -9.25
C TYR A 596 1.67 14.73 -10.27
N ARG A 597 2.38 15.62 -10.99
CA ARG A 597 3.46 15.25 -11.93
C ARG A 597 4.86 15.34 -11.30
N LEU A 598 5.04 16.26 -10.35
CA LEU A 598 6.26 16.38 -9.55
C LEU A 598 6.43 15.22 -8.55
N ARG A 599 5.33 14.76 -7.95
CA ARG A 599 5.35 13.67 -6.97
C ARG A 599 5.96 12.37 -7.54
N PRO A 600 5.58 11.87 -8.73
CA PRO A 600 6.24 10.73 -9.36
C PRO A 600 7.74 10.93 -9.63
N ILE A 601 8.21 12.15 -9.93
CA ILE A 601 9.64 12.43 -10.10
C ILE A 601 10.39 12.14 -8.80
N VAL A 602 9.86 12.63 -7.67
CA VAL A 602 10.43 12.38 -6.34
C VAL A 602 10.37 10.89 -5.99
N ARG A 603 9.19 10.27 -6.11
CA ARG A 603 8.90 8.91 -5.64
C ARG A 603 9.47 7.81 -6.54
N SER A 604 9.17 7.88 -7.83
CA SER A 604 9.41 6.80 -8.80
C SER A 604 10.76 6.91 -9.50
N PHE A 605 11.38 8.10 -9.53
CA PHE A 605 12.69 8.31 -10.14
C PHE A 605 13.80 8.62 -9.12
N VAL A 606 13.76 9.78 -8.46
CA VAL A 606 14.92 10.26 -7.67
C VAL A 606 15.17 9.40 -6.43
N LYS A 607 14.12 9.02 -5.69
CA LYS A 607 14.26 8.13 -4.52
C LYS A 607 14.92 6.79 -4.84
N PRO A 608 14.43 5.97 -5.80
CA PRO A 608 15.11 4.71 -6.14
C PRO A 608 16.48 4.93 -6.79
N PHE A 609 16.68 6.01 -7.54
CA PHE A 609 17.99 6.36 -8.12
C PHE A 609 19.06 6.63 -7.05
N VAL A 610 18.70 7.37 -5.99
CA VAL A 610 19.60 7.62 -4.84
C VAL A 610 19.85 6.34 -4.06
N LEU A 611 18.80 5.56 -3.80
CA LEU A 611 18.85 4.33 -2.99
C LEU A 611 19.85 3.30 -3.50
N HIS A 612 20.00 3.18 -4.82
CA HIS A 612 20.81 2.14 -5.45
C HIS A 612 22.14 2.65 -6.01
N CYS A 613 22.48 3.93 -5.78
CA CYS A 613 23.73 4.50 -6.24
C CYS A 613 24.92 4.02 -5.37
N PRO A 614 25.98 3.46 -5.98
CA PRO A 614 27.22 3.09 -5.28
C PRO A 614 27.83 4.29 -4.56
N CYS A 615 28.42 4.07 -3.38
CA CYS A 615 28.90 5.15 -2.51
C CYS A 615 29.90 6.08 -3.21
N GLU A 616 30.77 5.50 -4.04
CA GLU A 616 31.85 6.18 -4.76
C GLU A 616 31.31 7.18 -5.80
N LEU A 617 30.13 6.93 -6.35
CA LEU A 617 29.52 7.73 -7.42
C LEU A 617 28.47 8.73 -6.92
N ARG A 618 28.14 8.71 -5.63
CA ARG A 618 27.12 9.63 -5.09
C ARG A 618 27.51 11.09 -5.22
N GLY A 619 28.79 11.43 -5.03
CA GLY A 619 29.27 12.80 -5.17
C GLY A 619 29.17 13.33 -6.61
N THR A 620 29.37 12.46 -7.60
CA THR A 620 29.42 12.85 -9.03
C THR A 620 28.05 12.78 -9.70
N VAL A 621 27.22 11.79 -9.35
CA VAL A 621 25.95 11.52 -10.04
C VAL A 621 24.73 11.94 -9.23
N VAL A 622 24.72 11.71 -7.91
CA VAL A 622 23.55 12.02 -7.06
C VAL A 622 23.55 13.49 -6.66
N LEU A 623 24.67 14.00 -6.16
CA LEU A 623 24.74 15.35 -5.58
C LEU A 623 24.26 16.45 -6.54
N PRO A 624 24.64 16.47 -7.85
CA PRO A 624 24.16 17.51 -8.76
C PRO A 624 22.65 17.41 -9.05
N LEU A 625 22.09 16.19 -9.09
CA LEU A 625 20.65 15.98 -9.25
C LEU A 625 19.88 16.53 -8.04
N LEU A 626 20.39 16.30 -6.82
CA LEU A 626 19.80 16.85 -5.60
C LEU A 626 19.86 18.38 -5.58
N LYS A 627 20.96 18.98 -6.06
CA LYS A 627 21.12 20.45 -6.14
C LYS A 627 20.04 21.10 -7.01
N ALA A 628 19.66 20.46 -8.11
CA ALA A 628 18.59 20.95 -8.97
C ALA A 628 17.20 20.80 -8.34
N LEU A 629 16.96 19.75 -7.56
CA LEU A 629 15.63 19.39 -7.07
C LEU A 629 15.29 19.97 -5.68
N PHE A 630 16.19 19.85 -4.70
CA PHE A 630 15.85 20.08 -3.30
C PHE A 630 15.44 21.52 -2.99
N PRO A 631 16.18 22.56 -3.44
CA PRO A 631 15.77 23.95 -3.22
C PRO A 631 14.40 24.25 -3.83
N PHE A 632 14.13 23.72 -5.04
CA PHE A 632 12.87 23.91 -5.73
C PHE A 632 11.68 23.29 -4.98
N VAL A 633 11.79 22.02 -4.58
CA VAL A 633 10.70 21.32 -3.87
C VAL A 633 10.46 21.97 -2.51
N PHE A 634 11.51 22.37 -1.80
CA PHE A 634 11.38 23.13 -0.55
C PHE A 634 10.58 24.42 -0.73
N GLN A 635 10.99 25.28 -1.66
CA GLN A 635 10.34 26.57 -1.89
C GLN A 635 8.86 26.38 -2.27
N LYS A 636 8.57 25.39 -3.12
CA LYS A 636 7.21 25.07 -3.55
C LYS A 636 6.33 24.58 -2.39
N LEU A 637 6.80 23.60 -1.61
CA LEU A 637 6.07 23.08 -0.45
C LEU A 637 5.87 24.15 0.62
N ASN A 638 6.92 24.91 0.95
CA ASN A 638 6.84 25.93 1.98
C ASN A 638 5.84 27.03 1.59
N SER A 639 5.85 27.48 0.33
CA SER A 639 4.87 28.47 -0.16
C SER A 639 3.44 27.93 -0.12
N LYS A 640 3.23 26.66 -0.49
CA LYS A 640 1.90 26.03 -0.42
C LYS A 640 1.39 25.90 1.00
N TRP A 641 2.21 25.47 1.95
CA TRP A 641 1.84 25.37 3.36
C TRP A 641 1.63 26.73 4.03
N GLU A 642 2.40 27.75 3.64
CA GLU A 642 2.16 29.14 4.06
C GLU A 642 0.78 29.63 3.57
N ASN A 643 0.46 29.43 2.29
CA ASN A 643 -0.84 29.78 1.72
C ASN A 643 -1.98 29.01 2.38
N PHE A 644 -1.81 27.70 2.61
CA PHE A 644 -2.77 26.89 3.35
C PHE A 644 -3.02 27.47 4.76
N ARG A 645 -1.95 27.81 5.49
CA ARG A 645 -2.06 28.41 6.82
C ARG A 645 -2.78 29.76 6.79
N LEU A 646 -2.53 30.59 5.79
CA LEU A 646 -3.22 31.88 5.63
C LEU A 646 -4.71 31.69 5.31
N LYS A 647 -5.03 30.76 4.39
CA LYS A 647 -6.41 30.48 3.94
C LYS A 647 -7.29 29.96 5.09
N TYR A 648 -6.82 28.96 5.83
CA TYR A 648 -7.62 28.35 6.91
C TYR A 648 -7.40 29.00 8.29
N GLY A 649 -6.37 29.85 8.44
CA GLY A 649 -6.07 30.57 9.68
C GLY A 649 -6.84 31.89 9.82
N ASN A 650 -7.20 32.55 8.71
CA ASN A 650 -7.92 33.82 8.70
C ASN A 650 -9.26 33.65 7.96
N CYS A 651 -10.31 33.34 8.72
CA CYS A 651 -11.64 32.98 8.23
C CYS A 651 -12.45 34.14 7.56
N ALA A 652 -11.83 35.25 7.17
CA ALA A 652 -12.55 36.50 6.89
C ALA A 652 -12.74 36.87 5.41
N ASP A 653 -11.77 36.63 4.51
CA ASP A 653 -11.78 37.30 3.18
C ASP A 653 -11.30 36.40 2.01
N TYR A 654 -11.61 35.10 2.01
CA TYR A 654 -11.39 34.26 0.82
C TYR A 654 -12.70 34.10 0.06
N GLU A 655 -12.87 34.86 -1.04
CA GLU A 655 -13.85 34.56 -2.08
C GLU A 655 -13.32 33.36 -2.89
N ASP A 656 -13.91 32.18 -2.72
CA ASP A 656 -13.48 30.98 -3.46
C ASP A 656 -14.19 30.88 -4.82
N GLU A 657 -13.40 30.96 -5.90
CA GLU A 657 -13.82 30.55 -7.26
C GLU A 657 -13.70 29.01 -7.45
N MET A 658 -13.12 28.28 -6.48
CA MET A 658 -12.85 26.83 -6.56
C MET A 658 -13.92 25.99 -5.86
N THR A 659 -14.17 24.79 -6.36
CA THR A 659 -15.07 23.83 -5.72
C THR A 659 -14.42 23.17 -4.49
N GLU A 660 -15.23 22.78 -3.50
CA GLU A 660 -14.76 22.08 -2.28
C GLU A 660 -13.94 20.81 -2.61
N GLU A 661 -14.36 20.07 -3.64
CA GLU A 661 -13.65 18.85 -4.06
C GLU A 661 -12.26 19.15 -4.63
N GLN A 662 -12.13 20.21 -5.43
CA GLN A 662 -10.84 20.61 -6.02
C GLN A 662 -9.88 21.11 -4.94
N GLU A 663 -10.40 21.85 -3.96
CA GLU A 663 -9.65 22.29 -2.80
C GLU A 663 -9.13 21.11 -1.96
N LEU A 664 -9.98 20.12 -1.69
CA LEU A 664 -9.60 18.91 -0.95
C LEU A 664 -8.55 18.10 -1.72
N LEU A 665 -8.70 17.99 -3.04
CA LEU A 665 -7.73 17.33 -3.91
C LEU A 665 -6.36 18.03 -3.84
N ASP A 666 -6.32 19.35 -3.94
CA ASP A 666 -5.08 20.12 -3.91
C ASP A 666 -4.37 20.05 -2.55
N ASP A 667 -5.12 20.09 -1.44
CA ASP A 667 -4.57 19.85 -0.10
C ASP A 667 -3.96 18.45 0.00
N GLN A 668 -4.70 17.44 -0.45
CA GLN A 668 -4.26 16.05 -0.38
C GLN A 668 -3.03 15.78 -1.26
N LEU A 669 -2.95 16.37 -2.45
CA LEU A 669 -1.76 16.31 -3.30
C LEU A 669 -0.55 16.99 -2.64
N ASN A 670 -0.75 18.13 -1.97
CA ASN A 670 0.31 18.81 -1.23
C ASN A 670 0.83 17.96 -0.05
N ARG A 671 -0.07 17.31 0.69
CA ARG A 671 0.29 16.35 1.76
C ARG A 671 1.07 15.15 1.23
N LEU A 672 0.60 14.55 0.13
CA LEU A 672 1.27 13.41 -0.49
C LEU A 672 2.68 13.79 -0.99
N LEU A 673 2.83 14.93 -1.67
CA LEU A 673 4.15 15.41 -2.11
C LEU A 673 5.08 15.67 -0.90
N SER A 674 4.57 16.29 0.17
CA SER A 674 5.32 16.54 1.41
C SER A 674 5.85 15.24 2.01
N ARG A 675 5.01 14.21 2.11
CA ARG A 675 5.38 12.90 2.66
C ARG A 675 6.44 12.20 1.82
N GLU A 676 6.30 12.20 0.49
CA GLU A 676 7.25 11.56 -0.42
C GLU A 676 8.61 12.28 -0.42
N PHE A 677 8.61 13.61 -0.30
CA PHE A 677 9.85 14.39 -0.22
C PHE A 677 10.59 14.16 1.10
N LEU A 678 9.88 14.09 2.23
CA LEU A 678 10.50 13.71 3.51
C LEU A 678 11.04 12.27 3.49
N ASP A 679 10.38 11.35 2.79
CA ASP A 679 10.92 10.00 2.62
C ASP A 679 12.19 9.97 1.77
N LEU A 680 12.27 10.82 0.74
CA LEU A 680 13.51 11.01 -0.02
C LEU A 680 14.62 11.61 0.86
N LEU A 681 14.30 12.58 1.71
CA LEU A 681 15.26 13.13 2.68
C LEU A 681 15.73 12.07 3.68
N ALA A 682 14.84 11.20 4.15
CA ALA A 682 15.22 10.10 5.04
C ALA A 682 16.22 9.14 4.38
N VAL A 683 15.99 8.80 3.12
CA VAL A 683 16.90 7.99 2.29
C VAL A 683 18.27 8.65 2.14
N VAL A 684 18.31 9.96 1.93
CA VAL A 684 19.56 10.71 1.74
C VAL A 684 20.31 10.87 3.06
N LEU A 685 19.60 11.21 4.14
CA LEU A 685 20.22 11.67 5.39
C LEU A 685 20.55 10.54 6.36
N LEU A 686 19.76 9.47 6.41
CA LEU A 686 19.88 8.47 7.46
C LEU A 686 20.65 7.23 7.00
N SER A 687 21.54 6.72 7.86
CA SER A 687 22.19 5.43 7.63
C SER A 687 21.14 4.31 7.68
N ARG A 688 20.97 3.58 6.58
CA ARG A 688 20.23 2.32 6.58
C ARG A 688 20.93 1.34 7.52
N ARG A 689 20.23 0.86 8.54
CA ARG A 689 20.55 -0.46 9.09
C ARG A 689 20.16 -1.45 8.00
N GLN A 690 21.07 -2.31 7.56
CA GLN A 690 20.76 -3.38 6.61
C GLN A 690 19.56 -4.16 7.16
N GLU A 691 18.39 -3.95 6.55
CA GLU A 691 17.33 -4.93 6.63
C GLU A 691 17.85 -6.14 5.86
N ALA A 692 17.90 -7.29 6.54
CA ALA A 692 18.17 -8.56 5.88
C ALA A 692 17.23 -8.68 4.67
N VAL A 693 17.79 -9.25 3.59
CA VAL A 693 17.13 -9.54 2.31
C VAL A 693 15.64 -9.83 2.51
N PRO A 694 14.72 -9.13 1.80
CA PRO A 694 13.31 -9.45 1.89
C PRO A 694 13.11 -10.90 1.43
N SER A 695 12.78 -11.77 2.38
CA SER A 695 12.20 -13.08 2.07
C SER A 695 10.88 -12.82 1.34
N ASP A 696 10.71 -13.41 0.17
CA ASP A 696 9.47 -13.44 -0.62
C ASP A 696 8.35 -14.18 0.15
N THR A 697 7.87 -13.58 1.23
CA THR A 697 6.66 -13.98 1.92
C THR A 697 5.74 -12.79 1.91
N MET A 698 4.71 -12.88 1.07
CA MET A 698 3.58 -11.95 1.05
C MET A 698 2.90 -11.96 2.43
N ASP A 699 3.26 -11.01 3.29
CA ASP A 699 2.49 -10.58 4.46
C ASP A 699 2.53 -9.05 4.49
N GLU A 700 1.60 -8.43 3.74
CA GLU A 700 1.20 -7.04 3.99
C GLU A 700 0.41 -7.00 5.31
N GLU A 701 0.65 -5.99 6.15
CA GLU A 701 0.09 -5.75 7.50
C GLU A 701 0.87 -6.30 8.72
N SER A 702 2.20 -6.40 8.64
CA SER A 702 3.02 -6.33 9.86
C SER A 702 3.32 -4.86 10.19
N GLU A 703 2.67 -4.30 11.23
CA GLU A 703 3.11 -3.04 11.84
C GLU A 703 4.62 -3.15 12.11
N ALA A 704 5.42 -2.33 11.41
CA ALA A 704 6.85 -2.26 11.63
C ALA A 704 7.09 -2.03 13.14
N PRO A 705 8.00 -2.79 13.78
CA PRO A 705 8.26 -2.61 15.20
C PRO A 705 8.62 -1.15 15.46
N HIS A 706 7.86 -0.47 16.31
CA HIS A 706 8.07 0.92 16.71
C HIS A 706 9.51 1.08 17.24
N VAL A 707 10.44 1.49 16.37
CA VAL A 707 11.80 1.82 16.76
C VAL A 707 11.76 3.16 17.49
N PRO A 708 12.30 3.28 18.71
CA PRO A 708 12.38 4.57 19.39
C PRO A 708 13.20 5.55 18.53
N PRO A 709 12.74 6.80 18.32
CA PRO A 709 13.33 7.79 17.39
C PRO A 709 14.71 8.37 17.83
N GLY A 710 15.58 7.55 18.45
CA GLY A 710 16.86 7.97 19.00
C GLY A 710 18.11 7.35 18.36
N SER A 711 18.01 6.24 17.62
CA SER A 711 19.19 5.45 17.21
C SER A 711 19.65 5.62 15.76
N ALA A 712 19.01 6.50 14.97
CA ALA A 712 19.44 6.80 13.62
C ALA A 712 20.66 7.74 13.65
N ALA A 713 21.62 7.50 12.76
CA ALA A 713 22.79 8.35 12.55
C ALA A 713 22.75 8.92 11.12
N ILE A 714 23.43 10.06 10.93
CA ILE A 714 23.58 10.64 9.60
C ILE A 714 24.47 9.73 8.73
N SER A 715 24.07 9.49 7.49
CA SER A 715 24.82 8.70 6.52
C SER A 715 25.99 9.49 5.94
N GLU A 716 26.92 8.82 5.27
CA GLU A 716 28.00 9.49 4.54
C GLU A 716 27.47 10.42 3.45
N LEU A 717 26.41 10.00 2.73
CA LEU A 717 25.71 10.86 1.77
C LEU A 717 25.07 12.05 2.48
N GLY A 718 24.45 11.83 3.63
CA GLY A 718 23.87 12.89 4.45
C GLY A 718 24.91 13.93 4.87
N ALA A 719 26.08 13.49 5.33
CA ALA A 719 27.20 14.38 5.66
C ALA A 719 27.69 15.18 4.43
N LEU A 720 27.83 14.52 3.27
CA LEU A 720 28.19 15.20 2.02
C LEU A 720 27.16 16.27 1.60
N VAL A 721 25.87 15.97 1.76
CA VAL A 721 24.77 16.89 1.47
C VAL A 721 24.77 18.08 2.44
N LEU A 722 25.03 17.84 3.73
CA LEU A 722 25.12 18.91 4.75
C LEU A 722 26.38 19.76 4.60
N GLY A 723 27.46 19.21 4.05
CA GLY A 723 28.67 19.95 3.67
C GLY A 723 28.50 20.84 2.43
N THR A 724 27.39 20.71 1.71
CA THR A 724 27.09 21.51 0.51
C THR A 724 26.11 22.63 0.88
N GLU A 725 26.52 23.89 0.78
CA GLU A 725 25.78 25.06 1.30
C GLU A 725 24.32 25.15 0.80
N ASP A 726 24.10 25.11 -0.52
CA ASP A 726 22.75 25.20 -1.13
C ASP A 726 21.80 24.08 -0.67
N LEU A 727 22.35 22.87 -0.50
CA LEU A 727 21.59 21.71 -0.08
C LEU A 727 21.35 21.69 1.42
N CYS A 728 22.34 22.07 2.22
CA CYS A 728 22.25 22.12 3.67
C CYS A 728 21.10 23.03 4.11
N ALA A 729 21.04 24.25 3.56
CA ALA A 729 19.96 25.18 3.83
C ALA A 729 18.59 24.58 3.45
N SER A 730 18.47 24.06 2.22
CA SER A 730 17.21 23.47 1.73
C SER A 730 16.73 22.30 2.58
N VAL A 731 17.64 21.42 3.00
CA VAL A 731 17.34 20.25 3.83
C VAL A 731 16.91 20.67 5.24
N VAL A 732 17.70 21.51 5.91
CA VAL A 732 17.43 21.95 7.28
C VAL A 732 16.10 22.70 7.33
N LEU A 733 15.89 23.64 6.40
CA LEU A 733 14.65 24.39 6.34
C LEU A 733 13.46 23.48 6.03
N THR A 734 13.58 22.51 5.11
CA THR A 734 12.48 21.56 4.85
C THR A 734 12.12 20.78 6.10
N VAL A 735 13.10 20.16 6.76
CA VAL A 735 12.86 19.27 7.92
C VAL A 735 12.24 20.05 9.07
N PHE A 736 12.72 21.26 9.37
CA PHE A 736 12.19 22.04 10.49
C PHE A 736 10.85 22.71 10.17
N ASN A 737 10.61 23.18 8.95
CA ASN A 737 9.27 23.72 8.59
C ASN A 737 8.21 22.62 8.56
N ALA A 738 8.57 21.42 8.12
CA ALA A 738 7.66 20.28 8.11
C ALA A 738 7.14 19.87 9.50
N LEU A 739 7.77 20.33 10.59
CA LEU A 739 7.28 20.11 11.96
C LEU A 739 5.94 20.82 12.23
N HIS A 740 5.68 21.95 11.54
CA HIS A 740 4.51 22.80 11.72
C HIS A 740 3.58 22.85 10.51
N TRP A 741 3.89 22.12 9.43
CA TRP A 741 2.92 21.82 8.38
C TRP A 741 1.77 21.01 8.99
N CYS A 742 0.52 21.39 8.70
CA CYS A 742 -0.69 20.86 9.35
C CYS A 742 -1.02 19.39 8.95
N ASP A 743 -0.04 18.48 8.99
CA ASP A 743 -0.15 17.05 8.71
C ASP A 743 0.65 16.25 9.77
N THR A 744 -0.05 15.49 10.60
CA THR A 744 0.53 14.69 11.69
C THR A 744 1.55 13.66 11.21
N SER A 745 1.33 13.05 10.04
CA SER A 745 2.26 12.07 9.46
C SER A 745 3.54 12.74 8.97
N VAL A 746 3.43 13.91 8.34
CA VAL A 746 4.57 14.71 7.89
C VAL A 746 5.39 15.18 9.08
N SER A 747 4.75 15.76 10.10
CA SER A 747 5.43 16.23 11.31
C SER A 747 6.12 15.09 12.05
N PHE A 748 5.49 13.92 12.16
CA PHE A 748 6.12 12.74 12.74
C PHE A 748 7.42 12.36 12.00
N LYS A 749 7.38 12.27 10.65
CA LYS A 749 8.58 11.99 9.83
C LYS A 749 9.63 13.11 9.94
N ALA A 750 9.20 14.36 10.03
CA ALA A 750 10.10 15.50 10.20
C ALA A 750 10.86 15.40 11.54
N ILE A 751 10.21 14.98 12.64
CA ILE A 751 10.89 14.82 13.94
C ILE A 751 11.94 13.69 13.90
N THR A 752 11.65 12.58 13.22
CA THR A 752 12.61 11.47 13.09
C THR A 752 13.85 11.88 12.31
N LEU A 753 13.74 12.86 11.41
CA LEU A 753 14.87 13.47 10.69
C LEU A 753 15.55 14.58 11.49
N ALA A 754 14.78 15.44 12.16
CA ALA A 754 15.29 16.60 12.89
C ALA A 754 16.20 16.20 14.05
N THR A 755 15.92 15.08 14.72
CA THR A 755 16.70 14.62 15.88
C THR A 755 18.16 14.27 15.53
N PRO A 756 18.45 13.36 14.56
CA PRO A 756 19.82 13.09 14.14
C PRO A 756 20.46 14.30 13.44
N LEU A 757 19.68 15.08 12.68
CA LEU A 757 20.16 16.30 12.02
C LEU A 757 20.68 17.33 13.03
N LEU A 758 19.95 17.58 14.12
CA LEU A 758 20.38 18.49 15.19
C LEU A 758 21.71 18.06 15.81
N ARG A 759 21.92 16.74 16.03
CA ARG A 759 23.18 16.22 16.58
C ARG A 759 24.35 16.47 15.63
N GLN A 760 24.16 16.21 14.33
CA GLN A 760 25.20 16.44 13.33
C GLN A 760 25.51 17.94 13.20
N MET A 761 24.49 18.79 13.13
CA MET A 761 24.66 20.24 13.09
C MET A 761 25.40 20.78 14.31
N GLN A 762 25.22 20.17 15.48
CA GLN A 762 25.97 20.52 16.68
C GLN A 762 27.44 20.10 16.59
N GLN A 763 27.71 18.87 16.10
CA GLN A 763 29.07 18.34 15.95
C GLN A 763 29.90 19.12 14.92
N GLU A 764 29.29 19.48 13.79
CA GLU A 764 29.94 20.21 12.70
C GLU A 764 29.88 21.74 12.85
N GLY A 765 29.19 22.24 13.88
CA GLY A 765 29.06 23.68 14.12
C GLY A 765 28.24 24.42 13.05
N LEU A 766 27.24 23.77 12.46
CA LEU A 766 26.38 24.34 11.41
C LEU A 766 25.40 25.39 11.94
N ILE A 767 25.11 25.42 13.25
CA ILE A 767 24.35 26.50 13.89
C ILE A 767 25.31 27.66 14.17
N ARG A 768 25.40 28.59 13.21
CA ARG A 768 26.41 29.66 13.20
C ARG A 768 26.02 30.88 14.03
N ASP A 769 24.73 31.20 14.09
CA ASP A 769 24.23 32.44 14.70
C ASP A 769 22.97 32.23 15.55
N GLU A 770 22.66 33.24 16.36
CA GLU A 770 21.51 33.25 17.26
C GLU A 770 20.17 33.26 16.50
N ALA A 771 20.09 33.91 15.33
CA ALA A 771 18.87 33.97 14.54
C ALA A 771 18.46 32.58 14.01
N GLY A 772 19.43 31.79 13.54
CA GLY A 772 19.26 30.41 13.14
C GLY A 772 18.83 29.53 14.32
N ALA A 773 19.48 29.64 15.47
CA ALA A 773 19.09 28.89 16.68
C ALA A 773 17.65 29.22 17.12
N CYS A 774 17.28 30.50 17.11
CA CYS A 774 15.94 30.97 17.40
C CYS A 774 14.90 30.48 16.39
N TYR A 775 15.25 30.49 15.10
CA TYR A 775 14.37 30.01 14.03
C TYR A 775 14.04 28.52 14.20
N LEU A 776 15.06 27.67 14.42
CA LEU A 776 14.85 26.24 14.60
C LEU A 776 13.98 25.95 15.83
N LEU A 777 14.23 26.63 16.96
CA LEU A 777 13.38 26.47 18.16
C LEU A 777 11.93 26.91 17.87
N ARG A 778 11.75 28.03 17.17
CA ARG A 778 10.43 28.54 16.78
C ARG A 778 9.65 27.52 15.95
N CYS A 779 10.27 26.87 14.97
CA CYS A 779 9.62 25.83 14.18
C CYS A 779 9.09 24.67 15.05
N VAL A 780 9.87 24.23 16.05
CA VAL A 780 9.43 23.15 16.95
C VAL A 780 8.28 23.62 17.86
N LEU A 781 8.34 24.85 18.37
CA LEU A 781 7.27 25.43 19.19
C LEU A 781 5.98 25.66 18.38
N GLN A 782 6.08 26.08 17.13
CA GLN A 782 4.94 26.17 16.21
C GLN A 782 4.33 24.78 15.94
N GLY A 783 5.15 23.75 15.78
CA GLY A 783 4.66 22.37 15.66
C GLY A 783 3.85 21.94 16.91
N LEU A 784 4.30 22.32 18.11
CA LEU A 784 3.55 22.08 19.35
C LEU A 784 2.24 22.86 19.41
N GLN A 785 2.20 24.05 18.83
CA GLN A 785 1.00 24.88 18.76
C GLN A 785 -0.05 24.30 17.82
N VAL A 786 0.37 23.85 16.64
CA VAL A 786 -0.52 23.34 15.60
C VAL A 786 -0.95 21.90 15.86
N LEU A 787 -0.03 21.02 16.27
CA LEU A 787 -0.24 19.57 16.32
C LEU A 787 -0.10 18.97 17.72
N GLY A 788 -0.01 19.81 18.75
CA GLY A 788 0.20 19.41 20.15
C GLY A 788 -0.92 18.57 20.76
N GLU A 789 -2.07 18.46 20.09
CA GLU A 789 -3.20 17.63 20.54
C GLU A 789 -2.93 16.13 20.48
N HIS A 790 -1.95 15.71 19.69
CA HIS A 790 -1.58 14.31 19.55
C HIS A 790 -0.51 13.91 20.58
N ASP A 791 -0.88 13.14 21.60
CA ASP A 791 -0.01 12.76 22.74
C ASP A 791 1.40 12.27 22.34
N ILE A 792 1.48 11.41 21.32
CA ILE A 792 2.75 10.86 20.83
C ILE A 792 3.61 11.98 20.25
N LEU A 793 3.04 12.79 19.36
CA LEU A 793 3.74 13.87 18.67
C LEU A 793 4.17 14.96 19.67
N GLN A 794 3.28 15.33 20.58
CA GLN A 794 3.56 16.26 21.67
C GLN A 794 4.76 15.78 22.50
N GLY A 795 4.79 14.51 22.90
CA GLY A 795 5.91 13.93 23.64
C GLY A 795 7.25 14.01 22.90
N LEU A 796 7.22 13.83 21.58
CA LEU A 796 8.40 13.89 20.72
C LEU A 796 8.87 15.33 20.48
N LEU A 797 7.97 16.25 20.15
CA LEU A 797 8.29 17.67 19.95
C LEU A 797 8.78 18.34 21.23
N VAL A 798 8.20 18.03 22.40
CA VAL A 798 8.71 18.48 23.71
C VAL A 798 10.15 18.00 23.90
N GLY A 799 10.44 16.76 23.52
CA GLY A 799 11.80 16.21 23.59
C GLY A 799 12.77 16.93 22.67
N LEU A 800 12.36 17.21 21.43
CA LEU A 800 13.18 17.91 20.44
C LEU A 800 13.43 19.39 20.83
N ALA A 801 12.39 20.10 21.29
CA ALA A 801 12.50 21.48 21.76
C ALA A 801 13.45 21.60 22.95
N LEU A 802 13.34 20.67 23.92
CA LEU A 802 14.24 20.61 25.07
C LEU A 802 15.69 20.34 24.63
N ALA A 803 15.92 19.37 23.74
CA ALA A 803 17.25 19.06 23.24
C ALA A 803 17.87 20.28 22.53
N LEU A 804 17.10 20.94 21.67
CA LEU A 804 17.55 22.12 20.94
C LEU A 804 17.86 23.27 21.89
N TYR A 805 16.99 23.55 22.86
CA TYR A 805 17.22 24.57 23.88
C TYR A 805 18.51 24.30 24.66
N LEU A 806 18.68 23.09 25.20
CA LEU A 806 19.88 22.73 25.97
C LEU A 806 21.17 22.82 25.15
N THR A 807 21.10 22.51 23.85
CA THR A 807 22.25 22.58 22.94
C THR A 807 22.61 24.02 22.53
N THR A 808 21.63 24.88 22.26
CA THR A 808 21.87 26.23 21.73
C THR A 808 21.98 27.30 22.80
N ARG A 809 21.23 27.19 23.91
CA ARG A 809 21.19 28.18 25.00
C ARG A 809 22.56 28.56 25.60
N PRO A 810 23.54 27.63 25.76
CA PRO A 810 24.87 27.98 26.25
C PRO A 810 25.68 28.86 25.29
N ARG A 811 25.43 28.75 23.98
CA ARG A 811 26.15 29.50 22.94
C ARG A 811 25.42 30.78 22.54
N PHE A 812 24.09 30.76 22.60
CA PHE A 812 23.21 31.84 22.13
C PHE A 812 22.19 32.20 23.22
N PRO A 813 22.51 33.16 24.11
CA PRO A 813 21.66 33.50 25.24
C PRO A 813 20.27 34.02 24.85
N GLY A 814 20.14 34.68 23.69
CA GLY A 814 18.86 35.23 23.25
C GLY A 814 17.81 34.19 22.88
N VAL A 815 18.16 32.90 22.77
CA VAL A 815 17.17 31.80 22.64
C VAL A 815 16.16 31.77 23.79
N ALA A 816 16.56 32.25 24.98
CA ALA A 816 15.66 32.40 26.13
C ALA A 816 14.47 33.34 25.85
N THR A 817 14.64 34.35 24.99
CA THR A 817 13.57 35.32 24.67
C THR A 817 12.37 34.65 24.01
N LEU A 818 12.57 33.56 23.25
CA LEU A 818 11.47 32.78 22.66
C LEU A 818 10.64 32.06 23.72
N LEU A 819 11.28 31.53 24.76
CA LEU A 819 10.55 30.91 25.86
C LEU A 819 9.83 31.96 26.71
N LEU A 820 10.41 33.15 26.89
CA LEU A 820 9.74 34.26 27.58
C LEU A 820 8.56 34.83 26.79
N ALA A 821 8.54 34.65 25.46
CA ALA A 821 7.40 35.01 24.62
C ALA A 821 6.21 34.03 24.77
N VAL A 822 6.40 32.88 25.43
CA VAL A 822 5.31 31.94 25.73
C VAL A 822 4.37 32.56 26.77
N PRO A 823 3.06 32.62 26.52
CA PRO A 823 2.09 33.14 27.49
C PRO A 823 2.23 32.44 28.84
N GLY A 824 2.38 33.20 29.93
CA GLY A 824 2.51 32.65 31.29
C GLY A 824 3.91 32.17 31.68
N CYS A 825 4.91 32.28 30.81
CA CYS A 825 6.31 32.03 31.15
C CYS A 825 6.96 33.29 31.74
N THR A 826 7.25 33.31 33.04
CA THR A 826 7.95 34.43 33.69
C THR A 826 9.47 34.23 33.71
N PRO A 827 10.27 35.31 33.82
CA PRO A 827 11.72 35.20 34.01
C PRO A 827 12.11 34.30 35.20
N ASP A 828 11.36 34.38 36.29
CA ASP A 828 11.57 33.54 37.48
C ASP A 828 11.24 32.06 37.22
N ALA A 829 10.17 31.78 36.47
CA ALA A 829 9.82 30.41 36.10
C ALA A 829 10.87 29.78 35.18
N LEU A 830 11.41 30.55 34.23
CA LEU A 830 12.49 30.11 33.35
C LEU A 830 13.79 29.88 34.14
N LYS A 831 14.13 30.79 35.05
CA LYS A 831 15.30 30.65 35.92
C LYS A 831 15.18 29.42 36.83
N ALA A 832 14.02 29.22 37.45
CA ALA A 832 13.74 28.05 38.27
C ALA A 832 13.79 26.74 37.46
N PHE A 833 13.45 26.78 36.18
CA PHE A 833 13.62 25.65 35.26
C PHE A 833 15.10 25.37 34.99
N GLU A 834 15.89 26.39 34.61
CA GLU A 834 17.34 26.27 34.37
C GLU A 834 18.09 25.77 35.62
N GLU A 835 17.76 26.28 36.81
CA GLU A 835 18.33 25.83 38.09
C GLU A 835 18.01 24.36 38.39
N LYS A 836 16.77 23.92 38.12
CA LYS A 836 16.34 22.52 38.28
C LYS A 836 16.97 21.57 37.27
N LEU A 837 17.56 22.07 36.18
CA LEU A 837 18.29 21.25 35.21
C LEU A 837 19.74 20.95 35.65
N GLY A 838 20.28 21.76 36.57
CA GLY A 838 21.59 21.54 37.17
C GLY A 838 21.68 20.25 38.01
N PRO A 839 22.90 19.82 38.39
CA PRO A 839 23.05 18.70 39.32
C PRO A 839 22.36 19.03 40.65
N GLY A 840 21.56 18.10 41.16
CA GLY A 840 20.87 18.29 42.45
C GLY A 840 21.84 18.36 43.63
N PRO A 841 21.35 18.70 44.85
CA PRO A 841 22.19 18.77 46.05
C PRO A 841 22.94 17.46 46.37
N ASP A 842 22.42 16.32 45.90
CA ASP A 842 23.05 14.98 46.05
C ASP A 842 23.98 14.59 44.88
N GLY A 843 24.28 15.50 43.94
CA GLY A 843 25.09 15.24 42.75
C GLY A 843 24.42 14.37 41.66
N LYS A 844 23.19 13.88 41.88
CA LYS A 844 22.43 13.08 40.89
C LYS A 844 21.83 13.98 39.79
N GLN A 845 22.03 13.59 38.53
CA GLN A 845 21.40 14.26 37.38
C GLN A 845 19.88 13.98 37.34
N VAL A 846 19.12 15.00 36.93
CA VAL A 846 17.68 14.85 36.69
C VAL A 846 17.44 13.90 35.51
N THR A 847 16.51 12.95 35.70
CA THR A 847 16.16 12.00 34.64
C THR A 847 15.55 12.72 33.43
N GLU A 848 15.83 12.22 32.22
CA GLU A 848 15.26 12.77 30.97
C GLU A 848 13.73 12.91 31.02
N LYS A 849 13.05 11.93 31.61
CA LYS A 849 11.59 11.98 31.81
C LYS A 849 11.17 13.20 32.63
N LYS A 850 11.89 13.51 33.71
CA LYS A 850 11.60 14.65 34.59
C LYS A 850 11.98 15.99 33.93
N LYS A 851 13.07 16.05 33.17
CA LYS A 851 13.42 17.26 32.38
C LYS A 851 12.33 17.60 31.37
N LYS A 852 11.82 16.61 30.63
CA LYS A 852 10.70 16.79 29.68
C LYS A 852 9.43 17.25 30.36
N GLU A 853 9.11 16.72 31.55
CA GLU A 853 7.93 17.14 32.31
C GLU A 853 8.05 18.60 32.78
N LEU A 854 9.22 19.01 33.28
CA LEU A 854 9.48 20.39 33.69
C LEU A 854 9.39 21.36 32.50
N PHE A 855 10.00 21.02 31.37
CA PHE A 855 9.93 21.82 30.16
C PHE A 855 8.48 21.91 29.64
N ARG A 856 7.75 20.79 29.61
CA ARG A 856 6.33 20.76 29.21
C ARG A 856 5.48 21.71 30.05
N LYS A 857 5.72 21.82 31.36
CA LYS A 857 4.99 22.77 32.22
C LYS A 857 5.22 24.22 31.79
N LEU A 858 6.46 24.56 31.40
CA LEU A 858 6.83 25.90 30.94
C LEU A 858 6.10 26.30 29.64
N ILE A 859 5.99 25.36 28.70
CA ILE A 859 5.39 25.60 27.38
C ILE A 859 3.91 25.17 27.29
N SER A 860 3.31 24.69 28.37
CA SER A 860 1.94 24.16 28.38
C SER A 860 0.90 25.11 27.75
N PRO A 861 0.99 26.45 27.89
CA PRO A 861 -0.02 27.36 27.35
C PRO A 861 -0.09 27.41 25.82
N ILE A 862 0.99 27.04 25.12
CA ILE A 862 1.03 27.02 23.65
C ILE A 862 0.75 25.65 23.06
N ILE A 863 0.60 24.60 23.87
CA ILE A 863 0.35 23.24 23.35
C ILE A 863 -1.07 23.19 22.79
N GLY A 864 -1.18 22.88 21.50
CA GLY A 864 -2.45 22.73 20.78
C GLY A 864 -3.39 21.74 21.48
N LYS A 865 -4.69 22.04 21.46
CA LYS A 865 -5.75 21.21 22.06
C LYS A 865 -6.78 20.85 21.01
N ASN A 866 -7.35 19.66 21.14
CA ASN A 866 -8.34 19.17 20.20
C ASN A 866 -9.62 20.02 20.22
N ILE A 867 -10.03 20.51 19.04
CA ILE A 867 -11.25 21.33 18.87
C ILE A 867 -12.49 20.55 19.34
N GLY A 868 -12.57 19.25 19.06
CA GLY A 868 -13.64 18.36 19.53
C GLY A 868 -13.61 18.05 21.03
N GLN A 869 -12.56 18.45 21.75
CA GLN A 869 -12.50 18.41 23.22
C GLN A 869 -12.85 19.77 23.86
N GLN A 870 -12.86 20.86 23.09
CA GLN A 870 -13.21 22.19 23.61
C GLN A 870 -14.68 22.26 24.08
N PHE A 871 -15.56 21.43 23.48
CA PHE A 871 -16.99 21.37 23.79
C PHE A 871 -17.49 20.01 24.26
N LYS A 872 -16.61 19.01 24.43
CA LYS A 872 -17.01 17.73 25.02
C LYS A 872 -17.16 17.88 26.53
N VAL A 873 -18.36 17.62 27.04
CA VAL A 873 -18.55 17.32 28.46
C VAL A 873 -17.70 16.08 28.77
N ALA A 874 -16.80 16.17 29.74
CA ALA A 874 -16.04 15.02 30.20
C ALA A 874 -17.04 13.93 30.63
N ILE A 875 -17.12 12.82 29.88
CA ILE A 875 -17.87 11.65 30.32
C ILE A 875 -17.03 10.99 31.41
N GLU A 876 -17.10 11.54 32.62
CA GLU A 876 -16.77 10.78 33.82
C GLU A 876 -17.87 9.74 33.97
N ILE A 877 -17.55 8.48 33.63
CA ILE A 877 -18.39 7.35 34.01
C ILE A 877 -18.26 7.23 35.54
N MET A 878 -19.05 8.02 36.28
CA MET A 878 -18.98 8.12 37.74
C MET A 878 -19.31 6.82 38.48
N ASN A 879 -19.76 5.78 37.77
CA ASN A 879 -20.28 4.54 38.33
C ASN A 879 -19.60 3.27 37.77
N LEU A 880 -18.28 3.30 37.53
CA LEU A 880 -17.53 2.05 37.47
C LEU A 880 -16.63 1.95 38.71
N PRO A 881 -16.96 1.09 39.69
CA PRO A 881 -16.02 0.78 40.75
C PRO A 881 -14.71 0.27 40.11
N PRO A 882 -13.54 0.74 40.56
CA PRO A 882 -12.28 0.23 40.05
C PRO A 882 -12.24 -1.27 40.30
N VAL A 883 -12.19 -2.06 39.23
CA VAL A 883 -12.16 -3.55 39.28
C VAL A 883 -10.97 -4.05 40.10
N PHE A 884 -9.95 -3.20 40.31
CA PHE A 884 -8.82 -3.47 41.21
C PHE A 884 -8.55 -2.27 42.11
N ARG A 885 -8.66 -2.47 43.42
CA ARG A 885 -7.98 -1.61 44.39
C ARG A 885 -6.48 -1.93 44.31
N PRO A 886 -5.59 -0.96 44.03
CA PRO A 886 -4.15 -1.19 44.18
C PRO A 886 -3.90 -1.59 45.64
N LEU A 887 -3.17 -2.67 45.88
CA LEU A 887 -2.55 -2.92 47.17
C LEU A 887 -1.63 -1.73 47.44
N LYS A 888 -2.08 -0.78 48.27
CA LYS A 888 -1.19 0.22 48.85
C LYS A 888 -0.14 -0.55 49.64
N MET A 889 1.13 -0.45 49.23
CA MET A 889 2.22 -0.63 50.17
C MET A 889 1.96 0.33 51.32
N MET A 890 1.65 -0.21 52.50
CA MET A 890 1.68 0.56 53.73
C MET A 890 3.14 0.98 53.94
N VAL A 891 3.42 2.25 53.69
CA VAL A 891 4.52 2.92 54.37
C VAL A 891 3.89 3.43 55.66
N GLU A 892 4.26 2.83 56.78
CA GLU A 892 3.98 3.41 58.10
C GLU A 892 4.70 4.76 58.17
N ILE A 893 3.91 5.83 58.21
CA ILE A 893 4.37 7.14 58.64
C ILE A 893 3.53 7.45 59.87
N ASP A 894 4.21 7.35 61.01
CA ASP A 894 3.75 7.85 62.30
C ASP A 894 3.75 9.39 62.24
N ASP A 895 2.58 10.00 62.37
CA ASP A 895 2.46 11.46 62.57
C ASP A 895 1.17 11.74 63.36
N SER A 896 1.25 11.54 64.67
CA SER A 896 0.32 12.10 65.64
C SER A 896 0.70 13.55 65.94
N ALA A 897 0.15 14.49 65.17
CA ALA A 897 0.07 15.90 65.57
C ALA A 897 -1.14 16.58 64.92
N THR A 898 -2.29 16.43 65.59
CA THR A 898 -3.35 17.42 65.77
C THR A 898 -3.48 18.55 64.75
N VAL A 899 -4.50 18.47 63.89
CA VAL A 899 -5.35 19.64 63.59
C VAL A 899 -6.81 19.17 63.53
N ASN A 900 -7.57 19.66 64.52
CA ASN A 900 -8.99 19.48 64.69
C ASN A 900 -9.80 20.27 63.63
N SER A 901 -11.02 19.78 63.40
CA SER A 901 -12.22 20.50 62.97
C SER A 901 -12.40 20.88 61.49
N LEU A 902 -12.87 19.90 60.71
CA LEU A 902 -13.97 20.10 59.76
C LEU A 902 -15.16 19.26 60.25
N PRO A 903 -16.38 19.75 60.19
CA PRO A 903 -17.06 20.16 61.41
C PRO A 903 -18.08 19.14 61.92
N ALA A 904 -18.35 19.24 63.21
CA ALA A 904 -19.55 18.82 63.91
C ALA A 904 -20.85 19.50 63.38
N LEU A 905 -20.98 19.65 62.05
CA LEU A 905 -22.07 20.32 61.36
C LEU A 905 -23.22 19.39 60.95
N PHE A 906 -23.10 18.08 61.22
CA PHE A 906 -24.18 17.11 61.00
C PHE A 906 -25.01 16.82 62.26
N ALA A 907 -24.85 17.60 63.32
CA ALA A 907 -25.72 17.54 64.48
C ALA A 907 -26.79 18.64 64.38
N ARG A 908 -28.01 18.23 64.01
CA ARG A 908 -29.23 18.82 64.53
C ARG A 908 -30.03 17.71 65.18
N ASP A 909 -30.21 17.87 66.48
CA ASP A 909 -30.98 17.04 67.39
C ASP A 909 -32.45 16.93 66.96
N GLU A 910 -33.07 15.79 67.28
CA GLU A 910 -34.33 15.78 68.04
C GLU A 910 -34.64 14.35 68.54
N THR A 911 -34.68 14.23 69.88
CA THR A 911 -35.11 13.14 70.78
C THR A 911 -34.30 11.86 70.88
#